data_AF-A0A0M9GAG8-F1
#
_entry.id   AF-A0A0M9GAG8-F1
#
_cell.length_a   1.000
_cell.length_b   1.000
_cell.length_c   1.000
_cell.angle_alpha   90.00
_cell.angle_beta   90.00
_cell.angle_gamma   90.00
#
_symmetry.space_group_name_H-M   'P 1'
#
loop_
_entity.id
_entity.type
_entity.pdbx_description
1 polymer ?
#
loop_
_entity_poly.entity_id
_entity_poly.type
_entity_poly.pdbx_seq_one_letter_code
_entity_poly.pdbx_strand_id
1 'polypeptide(L)'
;MSARWPSSLLNSTNQRLTESIEQLSAELESKRNTVAELREVVGLLKRDHRQTRRQEKNISEALASKREEVEKDEGKLKQLTHEVDGNARRVGQLKAEEARLGSAVAALEDTMEHRRHKLEEQQKTAAALEEEVKAIVLAHLARQRTGEDLSAAQNELSSAVWGKLERLNERANTAAQQLADARTEHHHVLRELDVVQQQLQEAVKEQYDSVHALELVHAQTSQLDAHVMTNATSMETLKQAMHEKKELRDEMRLSLDRCLADNTQRAVARDRHRSRYDQQLHALRQLVESIRGGEAHLAGCKGRRHAEEHFLHQQRRELDHIVNLCEEKTSLLEVAKARHTALVEARALLDKQLEFDTPSSAALRNLILSLSRQKDLLEDRLERAQVRLAEAIQLFVQEGRKGDQVNEVLAEKQKNWKALSESQDTTEREVHLLKQRCAQLEDVLSEQRALLPSMQTLAQEQRAQRQESRLRDIEQLRAALLRSRREHQQLLQGVTTLRSSLYRSRKSLENGDVSQSTIIEELRLLDGEVAALEQEQRTTTEAQRSAAAQFEQANVTLQSLMKAADVQVGVLKEAAGVESFLRAEVQIKEEQIQAEMQGRLVELHLHENELHELNEELQRHSKKLGLLRLRYDEVMASLARASQKPLNEEQSDASLSLPSLKPVAASSNPETVHAHLLLRRSFEREQLMQRGNYLDLRLVALDRETSTLRHMLDGLRASSSSTSDAASRIDGAAASKAVTYPTEKTKQRGVMAVENENASPVPTAKSSCSPATMKDELVNSALSKEHYWKMELDLLDEAVAAMTHERDRTRTQLNELRSTLKELQNTEKQRRMRLQKLRELWERSQKSANAAAMKGIR
;
A
#
# COMPACT_ATOMS: atom_id res chain seq x y z
N MET A 1 -41.71 83.19 26.34
CA MET A 1 -42.17 84.44 26.98
C MET A 1 -43.66 84.31 27.27
N SER A 2 -44.04 84.28 28.55
CA SER A 2 -45.42 84.17 29.02
C SER A 2 -45.86 85.50 29.62
N ALA A 3 -46.93 86.09 29.11
CA ALA A 3 -47.51 87.31 29.65
C ALA A 3 -48.35 86.97 30.89
N ARG A 4 -47.74 87.02 32.08
CA ARG A 4 -48.45 86.89 33.37
C ARG A 4 -49.08 88.25 33.75
N TRP A 5 -50.36 88.22 34.11
CA TRP A 5 -51.05 89.35 34.74
C TRP A 5 -50.54 89.60 36.17
N PRO A 6 -50.55 90.84 36.69
CA PRO A 6 -50.09 91.15 38.05
C PRO A 6 -51.01 90.55 39.14
N SER A 7 -50.43 89.87 40.13
CA SER A 7 -51.10 89.20 41.25
C SER A 7 -51.75 90.13 42.28
N SER A 8 -51.63 91.46 42.09
CA SER A 8 -52.18 92.49 42.99
C SER A 8 -53.66 92.82 42.77
N LEU A 9 -54.32 92.25 41.75
CA LEU A 9 -55.72 92.52 41.39
C LEU A 9 -56.69 91.36 41.68
N LEU A 10 -56.26 90.30 42.38
CA LEU A 10 -57.07 89.12 42.67
C LEU A 10 -57.57 89.11 44.12
N ASN A 11 -58.85 88.75 44.31
CA ASN A 11 -59.47 88.55 45.63
C ASN A 11 -58.70 87.47 46.43
N SER A 12 -58.67 87.55 47.76
CA SER A 12 -57.78 86.72 48.62
C SER A 12 -58.01 85.22 48.49
N THR A 13 -59.22 84.80 48.10
CA THR A 13 -59.56 83.41 47.77
C THR A 13 -58.91 82.95 46.46
N ASN A 14 -58.82 83.82 45.45
CA ASN A 14 -58.15 83.51 44.19
C ASN A 14 -56.63 83.44 44.35
N GLN A 15 -56.04 84.25 45.24
CA GLN A 15 -54.61 84.15 45.56
C GLN A 15 -54.27 82.79 46.19
N ARG A 16 -55.06 82.30 47.16
CA ARG A 16 -54.88 80.96 47.74
C ARG A 16 -55.10 79.83 46.73
N LEU A 17 -56.04 79.98 45.80
CA LEU A 17 -56.23 79.01 44.74
C LEU A 17 -55.05 79.01 43.76
N THR A 18 -54.49 80.16 43.39
CA THR A 18 -53.29 80.22 42.55
C THR A 18 -52.07 79.66 43.27
N GLU A 19 -51.88 79.93 44.56
CA GLU A 19 -50.79 79.34 45.37
C GLU A 19 -50.95 77.81 45.49
N SER A 20 -52.18 77.32 45.70
CA SER A 20 -52.47 75.88 45.74
C SER A 20 -52.26 75.21 44.38
N ILE A 21 -52.63 75.87 43.28
CA ILE A 21 -52.38 75.39 41.91
C ILE A 21 -50.86 75.37 41.62
N GLU A 22 -50.12 76.41 42.03
CA GLU A 22 -48.67 76.47 41.85
C GLU A 22 -47.97 75.38 42.69
N GLN A 23 -48.38 75.17 43.95
CA GLN A 23 -47.88 74.08 44.79
C GLN A 23 -48.18 72.70 44.20
N LEU A 24 -49.42 72.45 43.78
CA LEU A 24 -49.79 71.18 43.13
C LEU A 24 -49.08 70.99 41.79
N SER A 25 -48.81 72.07 41.04
CA SER A 25 -48.06 72.00 39.80
C SER A 25 -46.58 71.66 40.04
N ALA A 26 -45.96 72.26 41.08
CA ALA A 26 -44.60 71.93 41.49
C ALA A 26 -44.50 70.49 42.03
N GLU A 27 -45.49 70.01 42.79
CA GLU A 27 -45.57 68.62 43.22
C GLU A 27 -45.76 67.65 42.04
N LEU A 28 -46.57 68.01 41.05
CA LEU A 28 -46.75 67.21 39.83
C LEU A 28 -45.49 67.20 38.97
N GLU A 29 -44.77 68.31 38.87
CA GLU A 29 -43.48 68.38 38.17
C GLU A 29 -42.41 67.54 38.89
N SER A 30 -42.34 67.61 40.22
CA SER A 30 -41.48 66.74 41.04
C SER A 30 -41.82 65.25 40.86
N LYS A 31 -43.11 64.89 40.88
CA LYS A 31 -43.57 63.52 40.61
C LYS A 31 -43.30 63.07 39.17
N ARG A 32 -43.36 63.98 38.19
CA ARG A 32 -42.99 63.69 36.79
C ARG A 32 -41.49 63.42 36.66
N ASN A 33 -40.66 64.21 37.34
CA ASN A 33 -39.20 64.03 37.33
C ASN A 33 -38.80 62.70 37.99
N THR A 34 -39.35 62.38 39.16
CA THR A 34 -39.10 61.07 39.82
C THR A 34 -39.59 59.88 38.98
N VAL A 35 -40.73 60.01 38.28
CA VAL A 35 -41.19 58.96 37.33
C VAL A 35 -40.26 58.84 36.12
N ALA A 36 -39.69 59.95 35.63
CA ALA A 36 -38.70 59.91 34.56
C ALA A 36 -37.42 59.19 35.02
N GLU A 37 -36.90 59.51 36.20
CA GLU A 37 -35.77 58.83 36.83
C GLU A 37 -36.04 57.33 37.02
N LEU A 38 -37.21 56.96 37.54
CA LEU A 38 -37.59 55.54 37.69
C LEU A 38 -37.69 54.81 36.35
N ARG A 39 -38.14 55.48 35.28
CA ARG A 39 -38.16 54.90 33.92
C ARG A 39 -36.76 54.69 33.37
N GLU A 40 -35.83 55.60 33.66
CA GLU A 40 -34.42 55.44 33.30
C GLU A 40 -33.78 54.27 34.06
N VAL A 41 -34.02 54.16 35.37
CA VAL A 41 -33.56 53.02 36.20
C VAL A 41 -34.13 51.69 35.69
N VAL A 42 -35.43 51.62 35.39
CA VAL A 42 -36.03 50.43 34.78
C VAL A 42 -35.44 50.14 33.38
N GLY A 43 -35.12 51.19 32.63
CA GLY A 43 -34.41 51.09 31.35
C GLY A 43 -33.02 50.48 31.50
N LEU A 44 -32.26 50.90 32.52
CA LEU A 44 -30.95 50.35 32.86
C LEU A 44 -31.08 48.88 33.32
N LEU A 45 -31.98 48.58 34.26
CA LEU A 45 -32.21 47.20 34.73
C LEU A 45 -32.62 46.25 33.59
N LYS A 46 -33.41 46.72 32.62
CA LYS A 46 -33.75 45.92 31.42
C LYS A 46 -32.56 45.70 30.50
N ARG A 47 -31.63 46.65 30.39
CA ARG A 47 -30.38 46.47 29.62
C ARG A 47 -29.46 45.50 30.33
N ASP A 48 -29.30 45.63 31.64
CA ASP A 48 -28.48 44.74 32.47
C ASP A 48 -29.03 43.31 32.42
N HIS A 49 -30.34 43.12 32.54
CA HIS A 49 -30.96 41.79 32.40
C HIS A 49 -30.75 41.16 31.01
N ARG A 50 -30.71 41.97 29.95
CA ARG A 50 -30.39 41.46 28.60
C ARG A 50 -28.91 41.13 28.48
N GLN A 51 -28.04 41.88 29.14
CA GLN A 51 -26.61 41.63 29.17
C GLN A 51 -26.27 40.36 29.95
N THR A 52 -26.87 40.14 31.13
CA THR A 52 -26.69 38.91 31.90
C THR A 52 -27.22 37.68 31.14
N ARG A 53 -28.39 37.77 30.49
CA ARG A 53 -28.88 36.68 29.62
C ARG A 53 -27.93 36.36 28.45
N ARG A 54 -27.25 37.36 27.89
CA ARG A 54 -26.25 37.14 26.84
C ARG A 54 -25.00 36.47 27.42
N GLN A 55 -24.55 36.89 28.61
CA GLN A 55 -23.44 36.25 29.31
C GLN A 55 -23.75 34.80 29.66
N GLU A 56 -24.95 34.51 30.18
CA GLU A 56 -25.41 33.14 30.44
C GLU A 56 -25.40 32.28 29.18
N LYS A 57 -25.88 32.81 28.05
CA LYS A 57 -25.81 32.12 26.76
C LYS A 57 -24.38 31.85 26.34
N ASN A 58 -23.51 32.85 26.38
CA ASN A 58 -22.10 32.70 26.02
C ASN A 58 -21.38 31.68 26.92
N ILE A 59 -21.67 31.68 28.23
CA ILE A 59 -21.13 30.69 29.18
C ILE A 59 -21.68 29.29 28.86
N SER A 60 -22.96 29.16 28.53
CA SER A 60 -23.56 27.87 28.16
C SER A 60 -22.97 27.30 26.86
N GLU A 61 -22.71 28.15 25.86
CA GLU A 61 -22.06 27.77 24.59
C GLU A 61 -20.58 27.40 24.81
N ALA A 62 -19.88 28.14 25.68
CA ALA A 62 -18.51 27.81 26.08
C ALA A 62 -18.44 26.49 26.85
N LEU A 63 -19.40 26.22 27.75
CA LEU A 63 -19.49 24.94 28.47
C LEU A 63 -19.83 23.78 27.54
N ALA A 64 -20.70 23.98 26.55
CA ALA A 64 -20.99 22.96 25.53
C ALA A 64 -19.74 22.64 24.71
N SER A 65 -19.02 23.67 24.25
CA SER A 65 -17.76 23.51 23.51
C SER A 65 -16.71 22.76 24.35
N LYS A 66 -16.61 23.07 25.65
CA LYS A 66 -15.70 22.35 26.57
C LYS A 66 -16.10 20.89 26.79
N ARG A 67 -17.40 20.57 26.82
CA ARG A 67 -17.87 19.18 26.89
C ARG A 67 -17.51 18.40 25.62
N GLU A 68 -17.67 19.01 24.44
CA GLU A 68 -17.25 18.39 23.18
C GLU A 68 -15.74 18.16 23.11
N GLU A 69 -14.93 19.09 23.63
CA GLU A 69 -13.47 18.90 23.76
C GLU A 69 -13.14 17.71 24.68
N VAL A 70 -13.80 17.61 25.84
CA VAL A 70 -13.61 16.49 26.77
C VAL A 70 -14.04 15.16 26.15
N GLU A 71 -15.17 15.10 25.43
CA GLU A 71 -15.59 13.88 24.73
C GLU A 71 -14.59 13.47 23.63
N LYS A 72 -14.02 14.43 22.90
CA LYS A 72 -12.95 14.16 21.92
C LYS A 72 -11.71 13.61 22.60
N ASP A 73 -11.31 14.17 23.75
CA ASP A 73 -10.14 13.72 24.49
C ASP A 73 -10.37 12.35 25.16
N GLU A 74 -11.57 12.07 25.66
CA GLU A 74 -11.96 10.71 26.09
C GLU A 74 -11.92 9.70 24.93
N GLY A 75 -12.33 10.13 23.73
CA GLY A 75 -12.21 9.34 22.50
C GLY A 75 -10.75 9.00 22.18
N LYS A 76 -9.84 9.99 22.23
CA LYS A 76 -8.39 9.77 22.06
C LYS A 76 -7.81 8.87 23.15
N LEU A 77 -8.25 9.05 24.40
CA LEU A 77 -7.84 8.20 25.52
C LEU A 77 -8.21 6.75 25.27
N LYS A 78 -9.46 6.45 24.86
CA LYS A 78 -9.91 5.09 24.52
C LYS A 78 -9.09 4.49 23.37
N GLN A 79 -8.76 5.29 22.35
CA GLN A 79 -7.88 4.85 21.26
C GLN A 79 -6.48 4.50 21.76
N LEU A 80 -5.87 5.35 22.58
CA LEU A 80 -4.57 5.10 23.20
C LEU A 80 -4.60 3.85 24.09
N THR A 81 -5.66 3.63 24.87
CA THR A 81 -5.79 2.40 25.67
C THR A 81 -5.84 1.15 24.79
N HIS A 82 -6.59 1.19 23.68
CA HIS A 82 -6.62 0.08 22.73
C HIS A 82 -5.27 -0.15 22.03
N GLU A 83 -4.53 0.91 21.71
CA GLU A 83 -3.17 0.80 21.16
C GLU A 83 -2.18 0.21 22.18
N VAL A 84 -2.25 0.63 23.44
CA VAL A 84 -1.44 0.09 24.55
C VAL A 84 -1.76 -1.38 24.78
N ASP A 85 -3.04 -1.77 24.84
CA ASP A 85 -3.45 -3.16 24.96
C ASP A 85 -3.00 -4.00 23.75
N GLY A 86 -3.12 -3.44 22.55
CA GLY A 86 -2.64 -4.06 21.31
C GLY A 86 -1.13 -4.23 21.28
N ASN A 87 -0.37 -3.27 21.84
CA ASN A 87 1.08 -3.35 22.00
C ASN A 87 1.46 -4.38 23.07
N ALA A 88 0.77 -4.42 24.21
CA ALA A 88 1.00 -5.39 25.27
C ALA A 88 0.81 -6.83 24.77
N ARG A 89 -0.24 -7.08 23.96
CA ARG A 89 -0.45 -8.38 23.29
C ARG A 89 0.68 -8.72 22.31
N ARG A 90 1.14 -7.75 21.52
CA ARG A 90 2.28 -7.94 20.60
C ARG A 90 3.57 -8.28 21.34
N VAL A 91 3.86 -7.60 22.45
CA VAL A 91 5.01 -7.92 23.31
C VAL A 91 4.88 -9.32 23.92
N GLY A 92 3.67 -9.72 24.34
CA GLY A 92 3.41 -11.08 24.80
C GLY A 92 3.67 -12.15 23.72
N GLN A 93 3.24 -11.90 22.47
CA GLN A 93 3.50 -12.78 21.33
C GLN A 93 5.00 -12.87 21.03
N LEU A 94 5.71 -11.74 21.02
CA LEU A 94 7.16 -11.72 20.77
C LEU A 94 7.93 -12.47 21.85
N LYS A 95 7.57 -12.33 23.14
CA LYS A 95 8.19 -13.10 24.23
C LYS A 95 7.92 -14.61 24.10
N ALA A 96 6.74 -15.01 23.64
CA ALA A 96 6.43 -16.41 23.39
C ALA A 96 7.21 -16.96 22.18
N GLU A 97 7.37 -16.17 21.13
CA GLU A 97 8.23 -16.51 19.98
C GLU A 97 9.71 -16.61 20.39
N GLU A 98 10.20 -15.68 21.22
CA GLU A 98 11.56 -15.71 21.79
C GLU A 98 11.79 -16.96 22.64
N ALA A 99 10.85 -17.32 23.53
CA ALA A 99 10.93 -18.55 24.32
C ALA A 99 10.92 -19.82 23.43
N ARG A 100 10.14 -19.81 22.34
CA ARG A 100 10.10 -20.91 21.37
C ARG A 100 11.39 -21.01 20.56
N LEU A 101 12.01 -19.89 20.19
CA LEU A 101 13.30 -19.87 19.54
C LEU A 101 14.40 -20.33 20.49
N GLY A 102 14.37 -19.90 21.75
CA GLY A 102 15.30 -20.36 22.80
C GLY A 102 15.24 -21.88 22.99
N SER A 103 14.05 -22.48 23.04
CA SER A 103 13.91 -23.94 23.12
C SER A 103 14.35 -24.66 21.85
N ALA A 104 14.14 -24.07 20.66
CA ALA A 104 14.62 -24.62 19.40
C ALA A 104 16.16 -24.56 19.29
N VAL A 105 16.79 -23.51 19.80
CA VAL A 105 18.25 -23.39 19.88
C VAL A 105 18.82 -24.43 20.83
N ALA A 106 18.26 -24.58 22.04
CA ALA A 106 18.68 -25.62 22.97
C ALA A 106 18.54 -27.03 22.37
N ALA A 107 17.43 -27.32 21.68
CA ALA A 107 17.25 -28.60 20.99
C ALA A 107 18.26 -28.80 19.84
N LEU A 108 18.66 -27.73 19.14
CA LEU A 108 19.70 -27.82 18.12
C LEU A 108 21.07 -28.09 18.74
N GLU A 109 21.41 -27.42 19.85
CA GLU A 109 22.63 -27.67 20.62
C GLU A 109 22.70 -29.13 21.08
N ASP A 110 21.62 -29.66 21.66
CA ASP A 110 21.52 -31.08 22.04
C ASP A 110 21.74 -32.02 20.85
N THR A 111 21.15 -31.73 19.69
CA THR A 111 21.34 -32.56 18.49
C THR A 111 22.76 -32.48 17.93
N MET A 112 23.42 -31.32 18.05
CA MET A 112 24.81 -31.12 17.63
C MET A 112 25.78 -31.86 18.56
N GLU A 113 25.54 -31.81 19.87
CA GLU A 113 26.29 -32.62 20.85
C GLU A 113 26.09 -34.11 20.63
N HIS A 114 24.85 -34.56 20.37
CA HIS A 114 24.58 -35.95 20.05
C HIS A 114 25.29 -36.41 18.77
N ARG A 115 25.28 -35.58 17.72
CA ARG A 115 26.02 -35.85 16.46
C ARG A 115 27.53 -35.87 16.68
N ARG A 116 28.06 -34.99 17.54
CA ARG A 116 29.47 -34.99 17.92
C ARG A 116 29.86 -36.29 18.63
N HIS A 117 29.08 -36.74 19.61
CA HIS A 117 29.33 -38.01 20.28
C HIS A 117 29.25 -39.20 19.33
N LYS A 118 28.26 -39.22 18.42
CA LYS A 118 28.13 -40.28 17.41
C LYS A 118 29.33 -40.31 16.44
N LEU A 119 29.88 -39.14 16.09
CA LEU A 119 31.12 -39.05 15.30
C LEU A 119 32.35 -39.53 16.08
N GLU A 120 32.46 -39.21 17.37
CA GLU A 120 33.53 -39.72 18.24
C GLU A 120 33.46 -41.26 18.37
N GLU A 121 32.27 -41.84 18.44
CA GLU A 121 32.07 -43.31 18.42
C GLU A 121 32.42 -43.94 17.06
N GLN A 122 32.05 -43.29 15.95
CA GLN A 122 32.43 -43.73 14.60
C GLN A 122 33.95 -43.67 14.38
N GLN A 123 34.64 -42.68 14.93
CA GLN A 123 36.11 -42.61 14.88
C GLN A 123 36.76 -43.74 15.69
N LYS A 124 36.24 -44.08 16.87
CA LYS A 124 36.73 -45.21 17.68
C LYS A 124 36.55 -46.55 16.97
N THR A 125 35.41 -46.76 16.33
CA THR A 125 35.14 -48.00 15.56
C THR A 125 35.99 -48.10 14.30
N ALA A 126 36.22 -46.99 13.59
CA ALA A 126 37.15 -46.95 12.46
C ALA A 126 38.59 -47.30 12.88
N ALA A 127 39.07 -46.76 14.00
CA ALA A 127 40.39 -47.09 14.54
C ALA A 127 40.50 -48.58 14.94
N ALA A 128 39.44 -49.17 15.52
CA ALA A 128 39.41 -50.59 15.85
C ALA A 128 39.47 -51.49 14.59
N LEU A 129 38.72 -51.12 13.53
CA LEU A 129 38.75 -51.83 12.25
C LEU A 129 40.11 -51.74 11.56
N GLU A 130 40.81 -50.60 11.65
CA GLU A 130 42.17 -50.47 11.12
C GLU A 130 43.16 -51.41 11.84
N GLU A 131 43.03 -51.58 13.15
CA GLU A 131 43.83 -52.54 13.92
C GLU A 131 43.49 -54.01 13.57
N GLU A 132 42.22 -54.34 13.36
CA GLU A 132 41.79 -55.67 12.89
C GLU A 132 42.32 -56.00 11.48
N VAL A 133 42.30 -55.03 10.56
CA VAL A 133 42.86 -55.20 9.21
C VAL A 133 44.38 -55.43 9.28
N LYS A 134 45.11 -54.68 10.14
CA LYS A 134 46.54 -54.93 10.38
C LYS A 134 46.77 -56.35 10.90
N ALA A 135 45.95 -56.84 11.82
CA ALA A 135 46.04 -58.20 12.37
C ALA A 135 45.78 -59.29 11.31
N ILE A 136 44.78 -59.09 10.44
CA ILE A 136 44.48 -60.02 9.34
C ILE A 136 45.63 -60.08 8.33
N VAL A 137 46.23 -58.92 7.98
CA VAL A 137 47.39 -58.86 7.08
C VAL A 137 48.59 -59.61 7.67
N LEU A 138 48.86 -59.45 8.98
CA LEU A 138 49.91 -60.19 9.67
C LEU A 138 49.64 -61.71 9.72
N ALA A 139 48.40 -62.12 9.95
CA ALA A 139 48.00 -63.53 9.94
C ALA A 139 48.10 -64.16 8.53
N HIS A 140 47.84 -63.37 7.48
CA HIS A 140 47.95 -63.84 6.10
C HIS A 140 49.41 -64.01 5.66
N LEU A 141 50.30 -63.11 6.11
CA LEU A 141 51.76 -63.23 5.92
C LEU A 141 52.35 -64.41 6.72
N ALA A 142 51.80 -64.74 7.88
CA ALA A 142 52.20 -65.92 8.66
C ALA A 142 51.77 -67.24 7.98
N ARG A 143 50.57 -67.29 7.39
CA ARG A 143 50.07 -68.46 6.62
C ARG A 143 50.88 -68.75 5.36
N GLN A 144 51.58 -67.78 4.78
CA GLN A 144 52.48 -68.00 3.65
C GLN A 144 53.81 -68.68 4.04
N ARG A 145 54.18 -68.72 5.33
CA ARG A 145 55.45 -69.31 5.80
C ARG A 145 55.32 -70.76 6.29
N THR A 146 54.11 -71.30 6.45
CA THR A 146 53.88 -72.67 6.95
C THR A 146 53.65 -73.71 5.86
N GLY A 147 54.11 -73.43 4.62
CA GLY A 147 54.06 -74.36 3.49
C GLY A 147 55.35 -75.17 3.29
N GLU A 148 56.46 -74.81 3.95
CA GLU A 148 57.78 -75.41 3.72
C GLU A 148 58.12 -76.55 4.70
N ASP A 149 57.44 -76.64 5.85
CA ASP A 149 57.75 -77.62 6.91
C ASP A 149 57.07 -78.99 6.70
N LEU A 150 56.02 -79.08 5.87
CA LEU A 150 55.27 -80.32 5.63
C LEU A 150 55.95 -81.26 4.61
N SER A 151 56.81 -80.75 3.73
CA SER A 151 57.54 -81.57 2.74
C SER A 151 58.77 -82.29 3.30
N ALA A 152 59.29 -81.85 4.46
CA ALA A 152 60.47 -82.47 5.08
C ALA A 152 60.13 -83.77 5.84
N ALA A 153 58.97 -83.84 6.49
CA ALA A 153 58.57 -84.99 7.31
C ALA A 153 58.20 -86.25 6.49
N GLN A 154 57.86 -86.10 5.21
CA GLN A 154 57.43 -87.21 4.36
C GLN A 154 58.60 -88.09 3.87
N ASN A 155 59.82 -87.54 3.79
CA ASN A 155 60.98 -88.26 3.24
C ASN A 155 61.71 -89.13 4.29
N GLU A 156 61.60 -88.81 5.59
CA GLU A 156 62.24 -89.60 6.65
C GLU A 156 61.53 -90.93 6.92
N LEU A 157 60.21 -90.96 6.77
CA LEU A 157 59.38 -92.16 6.98
C LEU A 157 59.60 -93.25 5.93
N SER A 158 59.99 -92.90 4.70
CA SER A 158 60.23 -93.88 3.63
C SER A 158 61.47 -94.75 3.83
N SER A 159 62.52 -94.27 4.52
CA SER A 159 63.77 -95.02 4.67
C SER A 159 63.72 -96.10 5.77
N ALA A 160 62.92 -95.88 6.81
CA ALA A 160 62.79 -96.78 7.95
C ALA A 160 61.97 -98.05 7.64
N VAL A 161 61.14 -98.02 6.59
CA VAL A 161 60.26 -99.12 6.18
C VAL A 161 61.05 -100.18 5.39
N TRP A 162 61.98 -99.79 4.53
CA TRP A 162 62.77 -100.72 3.71
C TRP A 162 63.74 -101.58 4.54
N GLY A 163 64.33 -101.02 5.61
CA GLY A 163 65.24 -101.77 6.49
C GLY A 163 64.56 -102.80 7.41
N LYS A 164 63.25 -102.69 7.63
CA LYS A 164 62.46 -103.70 8.38
C LYS A 164 61.98 -104.85 7.49
N LEU A 165 61.83 -104.62 6.19
CA LEU A 165 61.40 -105.63 5.23
C LEU A 165 62.47 -106.70 4.96
N GLU A 166 63.75 -106.32 4.89
CA GLU A 166 64.85 -107.24 4.61
C GLU A 166 65.05 -108.31 5.70
N ARG A 167 64.89 -107.92 6.98
CA ARG A 167 65.09 -108.83 8.13
C ARG A 167 63.92 -109.79 8.38
N LEU A 168 62.75 -109.49 7.81
CA LEU A 168 61.59 -110.39 7.85
C LEU A 168 61.66 -111.44 6.72
N ASN A 169 62.35 -111.14 5.63
CA ASN A 169 62.52 -112.03 4.47
C ASN A 169 63.42 -113.24 4.80
N GLU A 170 64.47 -113.06 5.62
CA GLU A 170 65.35 -114.16 6.04
C GLU A 170 64.69 -115.14 7.02
N ARG A 171 63.76 -114.65 7.85
CA ARG A 171 62.98 -115.48 8.80
C ARG A 171 61.84 -116.25 8.10
N ALA A 172 61.38 -115.76 6.96
CA ALA A 172 60.33 -116.41 6.15
C ALA A 172 60.83 -117.68 5.44
N ASN A 173 62.11 -117.73 5.06
CA ASN A 173 62.68 -118.89 4.35
C ASN A 173 62.83 -120.15 5.23
N THR A 174 63.04 -120.00 6.53
CA THR A 174 63.07 -121.12 7.48
C THR A 174 61.67 -121.61 7.88
N ALA A 175 60.65 -120.74 7.80
CA ALA A 175 59.24 -121.10 8.00
C ALA A 175 58.65 -121.81 6.76
N ALA A 176 59.21 -121.59 5.57
CA ALA A 176 58.74 -122.18 4.31
C ALA A 176 58.88 -123.72 4.24
N GLN A 177 59.78 -124.33 5.01
CA GLN A 177 59.93 -125.79 5.10
C GLN A 177 58.83 -126.43 5.98
N GLN A 178 58.35 -125.74 7.02
CA GLN A 178 57.25 -126.21 7.88
C GLN A 178 55.87 -125.86 7.30
N LEU A 179 55.81 -124.93 6.34
CA LEU A 179 54.60 -124.55 5.61
C LEU A 179 54.25 -125.54 4.47
N ALA A 180 55.14 -126.45 4.07
CA ALA A 180 54.86 -127.47 3.07
C ALA A 180 53.81 -128.49 3.55
N ASP A 181 53.86 -128.86 4.83
CA ASP A 181 52.96 -129.81 5.45
C ASP A 181 51.64 -129.16 5.92
N ALA A 182 51.64 -127.85 6.20
CA ALA A 182 50.43 -127.07 6.48
C ALA A 182 49.69 -126.60 5.21
N ARG A 183 50.34 -126.60 4.03
CA ARG A 183 49.75 -126.12 2.76
C ARG A 183 48.56 -126.98 2.29
N THR A 184 48.51 -128.27 2.60
CA THR A 184 47.38 -129.13 2.21
C THR A 184 46.11 -128.86 3.01
N GLU A 185 46.23 -128.47 4.27
CA GLU A 185 45.10 -128.04 5.12
C GLU A 185 44.74 -126.56 4.88
N HIS A 186 45.75 -125.72 4.60
CA HIS A 186 45.58 -124.30 4.31
C HIS A 186 44.87 -124.03 2.97
N HIS A 187 44.98 -124.89 1.95
CA HIS A 187 44.25 -124.73 0.68
C HIS A 187 42.73 -124.88 0.82
N HIS A 188 42.26 -125.57 1.86
CA HIS A 188 40.82 -125.67 2.14
C HIS A 188 40.32 -124.41 2.84
N VAL A 189 41.08 -123.91 3.81
CA VAL A 189 40.79 -122.65 4.54
C VAL A 189 40.99 -121.41 3.65
N LEU A 190 41.95 -121.40 2.72
CA LEU A 190 42.20 -120.27 1.79
C LEU A 190 41.02 -120.03 0.84
N ARG A 191 40.24 -121.05 0.48
CA ARG A 191 39.03 -120.83 -0.34
C ARG A 191 37.91 -120.15 0.44
N GLU A 192 37.78 -120.45 1.73
CA GLU A 192 36.82 -119.77 2.61
C GLU A 192 37.32 -118.38 3.00
N LEU A 193 38.64 -118.21 3.18
CA LEU A 193 39.28 -116.93 3.46
C LEU A 193 39.28 -116.00 2.23
N ASP A 194 39.47 -116.50 1.01
CA ASP A 194 39.40 -115.68 -0.22
C ASP A 194 37.99 -115.11 -0.44
N VAL A 195 36.94 -115.89 -0.12
CA VAL A 195 35.55 -115.42 -0.17
C VAL A 195 35.28 -114.36 0.89
N VAL A 196 35.73 -114.57 2.14
CA VAL A 196 35.58 -113.58 3.21
C VAL A 196 36.46 -112.34 2.98
N GLN A 197 37.63 -112.49 2.37
CA GLN A 197 38.57 -111.40 2.10
C GLN A 197 38.12 -110.57 0.89
N GLN A 198 37.46 -111.16 -0.11
CA GLN A 198 36.75 -110.43 -1.17
C GLN A 198 35.55 -109.66 -0.60
N GLN A 199 34.72 -110.30 0.24
CA GLN A 199 33.60 -109.62 0.91
C GLN A 199 34.07 -108.48 1.84
N LEU A 200 35.20 -108.65 2.55
CA LEU A 200 35.76 -107.61 3.40
C LEU A 200 36.37 -106.46 2.57
N GLN A 201 36.99 -106.76 1.42
CA GLN A 201 37.52 -105.73 0.51
C GLN A 201 36.40 -104.94 -0.19
N GLU A 202 35.30 -105.59 -0.53
CA GLU A 202 34.09 -104.94 -1.05
C GLU A 202 33.43 -104.08 0.04
N ALA A 203 33.27 -104.59 1.26
CA ALA A 203 32.73 -103.82 2.37
C ALA A 203 33.62 -102.64 2.79
N VAL A 204 34.96 -102.77 2.72
CA VAL A 204 35.90 -101.67 2.98
C VAL A 204 35.87 -100.63 1.85
N LYS A 205 35.68 -101.04 0.59
CA LYS A 205 35.47 -100.11 -0.52
C LYS A 205 34.13 -99.39 -0.40
N GLU A 206 33.05 -100.09 -0.07
CA GLU A 206 31.75 -99.48 0.19
C GLU A 206 31.77 -98.54 1.40
N GLN A 207 32.52 -98.87 2.46
CA GLN A 207 32.76 -97.96 3.57
C GLN A 207 33.60 -96.75 3.17
N TYR A 208 34.63 -96.93 2.35
CA TYR A 208 35.43 -95.80 1.84
C TYR A 208 34.58 -94.89 0.94
N ASP A 209 33.82 -95.46 0.02
CA ASP A 209 32.96 -94.73 -0.92
C ASP A 209 31.79 -94.05 -0.19
N SER A 210 31.23 -94.66 0.86
CA SER A 210 30.21 -94.04 1.70
C SER A 210 30.76 -92.94 2.60
N VAL A 211 31.97 -93.11 3.16
CA VAL A 211 32.65 -92.03 3.90
C VAL A 211 33.00 -90.88 2.97
N HIS A 212 33.46 -91.15 1.75
CA HIS A 212 33.77 -90.12 0.76
C HIS A 212 32.51 -89.40 0.27
N ALA A 213 31.38 -90.11 0.13
CA ALA A 213 30.08 -89.51 -0.14
C ALA A 213 29.60 -88.63 1.02
N LEU A 214 29.81 -89.05 2.27
CA LEU A 214 29.50 -88.25 3.46
C LEU A 214 30.40 -87.03 3.59
N GLU A 215 31.69 -87.14 3.26
CA GLU A 215 32.63 -86.02 3.20
C GLU A 215 32.20 -85.00 2.13
N LEU A 216 31.76 -85.48 0.96
CA LEU A 216 31.22 -84.63 -0.11
C LEU A 216 29.95 -83.91 0.33
N VAL A 217 29.02 -84.61 0.99
CA VAL A 217 27.79 -84.01 1.53
C VAL A 217 28.13 -83.00 2.63
N HIS A 218 29.10 -83.29 3.50
CA HIS A 218 29.55 -82.37 4.55
C HIS A 218 30.24 -81.12 3.95
N ALA A 219 31.02 -81.28 2.88
CA ALA A 219 31.60 -80.17 2.14
C ALA A 219 30.53 -79.30 1.46
N GLN A 220 29.47 -79.91 0.93
CA GLN A 220 28.35 -79.17 0.32
C GLN A 220 27.47 -78.47 1.35
N THR A 221 27.20 -79.09 2.52
CA THR A 221 26.44 -78.44 3.60
C THR A 221 27.21 -77.30 4.24
N SER A 222 28.52 -77.45 4.49
CA SER A 222 29.35 -76.36 5.00
C SER A 222 29.46 -75.19 4.01
N GLN A 223 29.49 -75.45 2.69
CA GLN A 223 29.39 -74.40 1.67
C GLN A 223 28.03 -73.70 1.68
N LEU A 224 26.93 -74.45 1.84
CA LEU A 224 25.59 -73.87 1.97
C LEU A 224 25.47 -73.02 3.23
N ASP A 225 25.99 -73.47 4.37
CA ASP A 225 25.99 -72.70 5.62
C ASP A 225 26.80 -71.41 5.47
N ALA A 226 27.97 -71.46 4.81
CA ALA A 226 28.74 -70.25 4.48
C ALA A 226 27.95 -69.29 3.57
N HIS A 227 27.20 -69.80 2.59
CA HIS A 227 26.32 -69.01 1.72
C HIS A 227 25.11 -68.43 2.47
N VAL A 228 24.54 -69.16 3.44
CA VAL A 228 23.45 -68.67 4.28
C VAL A 228 23.95 -67.57 5.21
N MET A 229 25.14 -67.73 5.81
CA MET A 229 25.73 -66.71 6.68
C MET A 229 26.09 -65.43 5.90
N THR A 230 26.66 -65.55 4.70
CA THR A 230 26.93 -64.39 3.83
C THR A 230 25.66 -63.71 3.31
N ASN A 231 24.61 -64.48 3.03
CA ASN A 231 23.30 -63.91 2.71
C ASN A 231 22.66 -63.22 3.93
N ALA A 232 22.77 -63.78 5.13
CA ALA A 232 22.26 -63.19 6.36
C ALA A 232 22.93 -61.83 6.65
N THR A 233 24.26 -61.76 6.54
CA THR A 233 24.98 -60.49 6.69
C THR A 233 24.61 -59.49 5.59
N SER A 234 24.45 -59.93 4.34
CA SER A 234 23.97 -59.04 3.26
C SER A 234 22.55 -58.50 3.51
N MET A 235 21.65 -59.32 4.05
CA MET A 235 20.28 -58.90 4.41
C MET A 235 20.28 -57.93 5.59
N GLU A 236 21.21 -58.07 6.53
CA GLU A 236 21.37 -57.17 7.66
C GLU A 236 21.89 -55.79 7.21
N THR A 237 22.86 -55.76 6.29
CA THR A 237 23.30 -54.50 5.66
C THR A 237 22.21 -53.83 4.83
N LEU A 238 21.36 -54.61 4.12
CA LEU A 238 20.21 -54.07 3.40
C LEU A 238 19.14 -53.50 4.34
N LYS A 239 18.90 -54.13 5.50
CA LYS A 239 18.00 -53.60 6.53
C LYS A 239 18.53 -52.28 7.09
N GLN A 240 19.83 -52.20 7.39
CA GLN A 240 20.48 -50.97 7.84
C GLN A 240 20.36 -49.86 6.78
N ALA A 241 20.67 -50.14 5.51
CA ALA A 241 20.53 -49.17 4.42
C ALA A 241 19.07 -48.71 4.21
N MET A 242 18.09 -49.59 4.44
CA MET A 242 16.67 -49.23 4.40
C MET A 242 16.25 -48.34 5.58
N HIS A 243 16.81 -48.56 6.76
CA HIS A 243 16.60 -47.70 7.93
C HIS A 243 17.24 -46.33 7.72
N GLU A 244 18.48 -46.25 7.25
CA GLU A 244 19.15 -44.99 6.88
C GLU A 244 18.36 -44.21 5.82
N LYS A 245 17.84 -44.88 4.79
CA LYS A 245 16.95 -44.24 3.79
C LYS A 245 15.61 -43.78 4.36
N LYS A 246 15.12 -44.41 5.43
CA LYS A 246 13.92 -43.97 6.12
C LYS A 246 14.22 -42.75 6.99
N GLU A 247 15.30 -42.78 7.77
CA GLU A 247 15.79 -41.64 8.54
C GLU A 247 16.04 -40.42 7.65
N LEU A 248 16.72 -40.60 6.51
CA LEU A 248 16.99 -39.51 5.57
C LEU A 248 15.72 -38.96 4.92
N ARG A 249 14.69 -39.80 4.67
CA ARG A 249 13.38 -39.35 4.21
C ARG A 249 12.62 -38.56 5.29
N ASP A 250 12.69 -39.01 6.53
CA ASP A 250 12.03 -38.34 7.65
C ASP A 250 12.75 -37.02 7.99
N GLU A 251 14.08 -36.97 7.91
CA GLU A 251 14.87 -35.73 7.97
C GLU A 251 14.52 -34.77 6.82
N MET A 252 14.39 -35.26 5.58
CA MET A 252 13.97 -34.42 4.45
C MET A 252 12.55 -33.89 4.64
N ARG A 253 11.61 -34.70 5.13
CA ARG A 253 10.24 -34.26 5.45
C ARG A 253 10.24 -33.18 6.53
N LEU A 254 10.97 -33.40 7.64
CA LEU A 254 11.13 -32.40 8.69
C LEU A 254 11.78 -31.10 8.17
N SER A 255 12.74 -31.19 7.25
CA SER A 255 13.37 -30.02 6.63
C SER A 255 12.39 -29.25 5.72
N LEU A 256 11.50 -29.98 5.03
CA LEU A 256 10.48 -29.42 4.15
C LEU A 256 9.39 -28.73 4.98
N ASP A 257 8.94 -29.37 6.06
CA ASP A 257 7.97 -28.80 7.01
C ASP A 257 8.54 -27.54 7.69
N ARG A 258 9.82 -27.55 8.09
CA ARG A 258 10.52 -26.35 8.59
C ARG A 258 10.58 -25.26 7.52
N CYS A 259 10.93 -25.58 6.28
CA CYS A 259 10.94 -24.59 5.20
C CYS A 259 9.55 -24.02 4.91
N LEU A 260 8.48 -24.82 4.96
CA LEU A 260 7.11 -24.36 4.80
C LEU A 260 6.69 -23.46 5.98
N ALA A 261 7.02 -23.85 7.22
CA ALA A 261 6.80 -23.03 8.40
C ALA A 261 7.54 -21.68 8.32
N ASP A 262 8.81 -21.68 7.90
CA ASP A 262 9.59 -20.45 7.70
C ASP A 262 9.00 -19.59 6.58
N ASN A 263 8.49 -20.20 5.50
CA ASN A 263 7.91 -19.46 4.38
C ASN A 263 6.56 -18.83 4.77
N THR A 264 5.74 -19.52 5.57
CA THR A 264 4.52 -18.95 6.15
C THR A 264 4.83 -17.82 7.14
N GLN A 265 5.86 -17.97 7.99
CA GLN A 265 6.31 -16.89 8.88
C GLN A 265 6.83 -15.68 8.08
N ARG A 266 7.60 -15.91 7.01
CA ARG A 266 8.05 -14.83 6.11
C ARG A 266 6.89 -14.17 5.38
N ALA A 267 5.86 -14.90 4.97
CA ALA A 267 4.65 -14.33 4.38
C ALA A 267 3.93 -13.42 5.38
N VAL A 268 3.69 -13.89 6.60
CA VAL A 268 3.10 -13.08 7.68
C VAL A 268 3.97 -11.85 8.01
N ALA A 269 5.30 -11.98 8.02
CA ALA A 269 6.20 -10.85 8.20
C ALA A 269 6.12 -9.83 7.06
N ARG A 270 6.00 -10.28 5.79
CA ARG A 270 5.78 -9.40 4.63
C ARG A 270 4.43 -8.68 4.71
N ASP A 271 3.36 -9.36 5.13
CA ASP A 271 2.04 -8.74 5.28
C ASP A 271 2.02 -7.73 6.43
N ARG A 272 2.71 -8.02 7.54
CA ARG A 272 2.95 -7.06 8.63
C ARG A 272 3.76 -5.85 8.13
N HIS A 273 4.75 -6.04 7.27
CA HIS A 273 5.50 -4.95 6.66
C HIS A 273 4.64 -4.11 5.71
N ARG A 274 3.85 -4.74 4.82
CA ARG A 274 2.89 -4.05 3.93
C ARG A 274 1.90 -3.22 4.74
N SER A 275 1.29 -3.79 5.77
CA SER A 275 0.37 -3.07 6.65
C SER A 275 1.02 -1.87 7.35
N ARG A 276 2.30 -1.97 7.77
CA ARG A 276 3.05 -0.82 8.32
C ARG A 276 3.31 0.26 7.27
N TYR A 277 3.67 -0.14 6.04
CA TYR A 277 3.86 0.80 4.93
C TYR A 277 2.55 1.50 4.56
N ASP A 278 1.44 0.78 4.51
CA ASP A 278 0.12 1.35 4.24
C ASP A 278 -0.32 2.33 5.33
N GLN A 279 -0.08 1.99 6.61
CA GLN A 279 -0.31 2.89 7.74
C GLN A 279 0.56 4.16 7.65
N GLN A 280 1.84 4.02 7.27
CA GLN A 280 2.74 5.16 7.06
C GLN A 280 2.29 6.03 5.88
N LEU A 281 1.89 5.44 4.76
CA LEU A 281 1.33 6.16 3.61
C LEU A 281 0.03 6.88 3.98
N HIS A 282 -0.83 6.25 4.78
CA HIS A 282 -2.09 6.85 5.20
C HIS A 282 -1.86 8.04 6.15
N ALA A 283 -0.90 7.94 7.08
CA ALA A 283 -0.48 9.03 7.94
C ALA A 283 0.16 10.19 7.15
N LEU A 284 0.98 9.89 6.14
CA LEU A 284 1.56 10.90 5.25
C LEU A 284 0.47 11.60 4.42
N ARG A 285 -0.54 10.88 3.92
CA ARG A 285 -1.68 11.48 3.21
C ARG A 285 -2.48 12.43 4.12
N GLN A 286 -2.76 12.03 5.37
CA GLN A 286 -3.43 12.90 6.35
C GLN A 286 -2.61 14.15 6.69
N LEU A 287 -1.28 14.03 6.77
CA LEU A 287 -0.39 15.17 6.99
C LEU A 287 -0.32 16.10 5.76
N VAL A 288 -0.35 15.58 4.55
CA VAL A 288 -0.40 16.40 3.33
C VAL A 288 -1.73 17.14 3.23
N GLU A 289 -2.84 16.50 3.62
CA GLU A 289 -4.16 17.12 3.70
C GLU A 289 -4.21 18.21 4.78
N SER A 290 -3.57 18.02 5.94
CA SER A 290 -3.48 19.05 6.98
C SER A 290 -2.61 20.24 6.55
N ILE A 291 -1.51 20.00 5.82
CA ILE A 291 -0.67 21.05 5.22
C ILE A 291 -1.47 21.85 4.17
N ARG A 292 -2.19 21.17 3.27
CA ARG A 292 -3.08 21.85 2.30
C ARG A 292 -4.18 22.67 2.98
N GLY A 293 -4.74 22.16 4.08
CA GLY A 293 -5.68 22.91 4.92
C GLY A 293 -5.04 24.17 5.54
N GLY A 294 -3.80 24.05 6.03
CA GLY A 294 -3.01 25.15 6.57
C GLY A 294 -2.68 26.25 5.54
N GLU A 295 -2.35 25.87 4.31
CA GLU A 295 -2.10 26.81 3.20
C GLU A 295 -3.35 27.62 2.81
N ALA A 296 -4.52 26.99 2.80
CA ALA A 296 -5.80 27.68 2.57
C ALA A 296 -6.13 28.68 3.70
N HIS A 297 -5.80 28.34 4.95
CA HIS A 297 -5.95 29.26 6.08
C HIS A 297 -4.95 30.43 6.01
N LEU A 298 -3.70 30.20 5.62
CA LEU A 298 -2.69 31.24 5.41
C LEU A 298 -3.07 32.22 4.28
N ALA A 299 -3.67 31.72 3.19
CA ALA A 299 -4.22 32.56 2.13
C ALA A 299 -5.39 33.44 2.65
N GLY A 300 -6.26 32.89 3.49
CA GLY A 300 -7.31 33.65 4.18
C GLY A 300 -6.78 34.72 5.14
N CYS A 301 -5.64 34.47 5.80
CA CYS A 301 -4.98 35.43 6.70
C CYS A 301 -4.35 36.61 5.93
N LYS A 302 -3.80 36.39 4.72
CA LYS A 302 -3.26 37.48 3.87
C LYS A 302 -4.34 38.46 3.41
N GLY A 303 -5.53 37.97 3.07
CA GLY A 303 -6.68 38.83 2.74
C GLY A 303 -7.18 39.69 3.90
N ARG A 304 -7.02 39.22 5.15
CA ARG A 304 -7.40 39.98 6.36
C ARG A 304 -6.38 41.06 6.74
N ARG A 305 -5.08 40.84 6.49
CA ARG A 305 -4.03 41.86 6.72
C ARG A 305 -4.25 43.12 5.88
N HIS A 306 -4.72 43.00 4.64
CA HIS A 306 -5.04 44.17 3.80
C HIS A 306 -6.28 44.93 4.31
N ALA A 307 -7.25 44.24 4.94
CA ALA A 307 -8.38 44.91 5.59
C ALA A 307 -7.94 45.67 6.86
N GLU A 308 -6.98 45.11 7.62
CA GLU A 308 -6.38 45.75 8.79
C GLU A 308 -5.56 47.00 8.41
N GLU A 309 -4.77 46.95 7.33
CA GLU A 309 -4.02 48.10 6.81
C GLU A 309 -4.95 49.24 6.38
N HIS A 310 -6.06 48.93 5.71
CA HIS A 310 -7.08 49.91 5.35
C HIS A 310 -7.76 50.53 6.58
N PHE A 311 -8.05 49.74 7.62
CA PHE A 311 -8.64 50.24 8.87
C PHE A 311 -7.69 51.16 9.64
N LEU A 312 -6.40 50.81 9.73
CA LEU A 312 -5.38 51.66 10.36
C LEU A 312 -5.15 52.97 9.60
N HIS A 313 -5.23 52.95 8.26
CA HIS A 313 -5.19 54.17 7.45
C HIS A 313 -6.42 55.06 7.67
N GLN A 314 -7.58 54.47 7.92
CA GLN A 314 -8.80 55.22 8.25
C GLN A 314 -8.70 55.87 9.64
N GLN A 315 -8.20 55.17 10.65
CA GLN A 315 -7.97 55.73 11.99
C GLN A 315 -6.96 56.88 11.99
N ARG A 316 -5.90 56.82 11.19
CA ARG A 316 -4.94 57.94 11.06
C ARG A 316 -5.61 59.22 10.55
N ARG A 317 -6.49 59.11 9.54
CA ARG A 317 -7.23 60.26 9.00
C ARG A 317 -8.20 60.86 10.02
N GLU A 318 -8.80 60.03 10.87
CA GLU A 318 -9.70 60.47 11.94
C GLU A 318 -8.94 61.18 13.06
N LEU A 319 -7.75 60.70 13.43
CA LEU A 319 -6.86 61.38 14.38
C LEU A 319 -6.36 62.73 13.84
N ASP A 320 -5.98 62.82 12.57
CA ASP A 320 -5.57 64.07 11.93
C ASP A 320 -6.71 65.11 11.95
N HIS A 321 -7.96 64.67 11.79
CA HIS A 321 -9.12 65.56 11.92
C HIS A 321 -9.32 66.10 13.34
N ILE A 322 -9.07 65.29 14.37
CA ILE A 322 -9.15 65.71 15.79
C ILE A 322 -8.03 66.71 16.13
N VAL A 323 -6.82 66.51 15.60
CA VAL A 323 -5.71 67.47 15.78
C VAL A 323 -6.08 68.83 15.19
N ASN A 324 -6.63 68.86 13.97
CA ASN A 324 -7.09 70.10 13.33
C ASN A 324 -8.19 70.81 14.14
N LEU A 325 -9.14 70.06 14.72
CA LEU A 325 -10.18 70.64 15.60
C LEU A 325 -9.60 71.20 16.91
N CYS A 326 -8.56 70.59 17.46
CA CYS A 326 -7.84 71.11 18.62
C CYS A 326 -7.09 72.41 18.29
N GLU A 327 -6.48 72.49 17.10
CA GLU A 327 -5.81 73.70 16.60
C GLU A 327 -6.80 74.85 16.29
N GLU A 328 -8.00 74.52 15.80
CA GLU A 328 -9.09 75.50 15.67
C GLU A 328 -9.57 76.00 17.04
N LYS A 329 -9.62 75.14 18.05
CA LYS A 329 -9.98 75.54 19.42
C LYS A 329 -8.92 76.46 20.04
N THR A 330 -7.64 76.18 19.86
CA THR A 330 -6.57 77.04 20.40
C THR A 330 -6.56 78.39 19.70
N SER A 331 -6.73 78.42 18.37
CA SER A 331 -6.81 79.67 17.61
C SER A 331 -8.03 80.53 18.03
N LEU A 332 -9.19 79.93 18.26
CA LEU A 332 -10.36 80.65 18.78
C LEU A 332 -10.16 81.19 20.21
N LEU A 333 -9.42 80.45 21.04
CA LEU A 333 -9.11 80.86 22.41
C LEU A 333 -8.10 82.02 22.44
N GLU A 334 -7.14 82.03 21.52
CA GLU A 334 -6.23 83.16 21.30
C GLU A 334 -6.96 84.42 20.82
N VAL A 335 -7.88 84.28 19.86
CA VAL A 335 -8.74 85.40 19.40
C VAL A 335 -9.60 85.95 20.55
N ALA A 336 -10.14 85.08 21.42
CA ALA A 336 -10.90 85.51 22.58
C ALA A 336 -10.04 86.23 23.63
N LYS A 337 -8.81 85.77 23.88
CA LYS A 337 -7.83 86.44 24.77
C LYS A 337 -7.41 87.80 24.22
N ALA A 338 -7.13 87.90 22.92
CA ALA A 338 -6.82 89.17 22.24
C ALA A 338 -7.98 90.17 22.30
N ARG A 339 -9.23 89.68 22.24
CA ARG A 339 -10.41 90.53 22.37
C ARG A 339 -10.68 90.94 23.82
N HIS A 340 -10.42 90.06 24.79
CA HIS A 340 -10.53 90.39 26.21
C HIS A 340 -9.49 91.45 26.61
N THR A 341 -8.25 91.32 26.15
CA THR A 341 -7.20 92.33 26.34
C THR A 341 -7.58 93.67 25.71
N ALA A 342 -8.10 93.69 24.47
CA ALA A 342 -8.62 94.91 23.85
C ALA A 342 -9.81 95.55 24.61
N LEU A 343 -10.69 94.74 25.22
CA LEU A 343 -11.78 95.25 26.07
C LEU A 343 -11.29 95.78 27.42
N VAL A 344 -10.26 95.15 28.00
CA VAL A 344 -9.59 95.63 29.23
C VAL A 344 -8.84 96.94 28.95
N GLU A 345 -8.19 97.07 27.79
CA GLU A 345 -7.57 98.31 27.34
C GLU A 345 -8.60 99.41 27.06
N ALA A 346 -9.73 99.08 26.40
CA ALA A 346 -10.83 100.01 26.19
C ALA A 346 -11.48 100.44 27.51
N ARG A 347 -11.57 99.54 28.50
CA ARG A 347 -12.01 99.86 29.86
C ARG A 347 -11.01 100.77 30.58
N ALA A 348 -9.71 100.51 30.47
CA ALA A 348 -8.68 101.39 31.02
C ALA A 348 -8.68 102.78 30.36
N LEU A 349 -9.03 102.89 29.07
CA LEU A 349 -9.24 104.15 28.37
C LEU A 349 -10.52 104.86 28.84
N LEU A 350 -11.60 104.12 29.12
CA LEU A 350 -12.83 104.65 29.70
C LEU A 350 -12.63 105.12 31.15
N ASP A 351 -11.88 104.38 31.96
CA ASP A 351 -11.54 104.77 33.33
C ASP A 351 -10.68 106.05 33.34
N LYS A 352 -9.78 106.22 32.36
CA LYS A 352 -9.03 107.48 32.13
C LYS A 352 -9.89 108.63 31.62
N GLN A 353 -10.96 108.35 30.87
CA GLN A 353 -11.93 109.36 30.42
C GLN A 353 -12.91 109.75 31.53
N LEU A 354 -13.18 108.87 32.50
CA LEU A 354 -13.99 109.16 33.68
C LEU A 354 -13.30 110.09 34.71
N GLU A 355 -11.99 110.30 34.59
CA GLU A 355 -11.25 111.32 35.36
C GLU A 355 -11.45 112.74 34.83
N PHE A 356 -11.99 112.91 33.60
CA PHE A 356 -12.30 114.22 33.00
C PHE A 356 -13.71 114.24 32.40
N ASP A 357 -14.65 114.81 33.18
CA ASP A 357 -16.07 115.07 32.90
C ASP A 357 -17.05 113.89 32.90
N THR A 358 -18.26 114.19 33.42
CA THR A 358 -19.37 113.22 33.56
C THR A 358 -19.90 112.78 32.19
N PRO A 359 -19.95 111.47 31.89
CA PRO A 359 -20.47 110.99 30.60
C PRO A 359 -21.98 111.18 30.52
N SER A 360 -22.48 111.56 29.34
CA SER A 360 -23.92 111.78 29.13
C SER A 360 -24.72 110.49 29.39
N SER A 361 -25.88 110.61 30.05
CA SER A 361 -26.75 109.48 30.40
C SER A 361 -27.16 108.62 29.19
N ALA A 362 -27.21 109.22 27.99
CA ALA A 362 -27.51 108.50 26.74
C ALA A 362 -26.34 107.62 26.28
N ALA A 363 -25.09 108.08 26.42
CA ALA A 363 -23.91 107.29 26.10
C ALA A 363 -23.78 106.08 27.04
N LEU A 364 -24.06 106.27 28.35
CA LEU A 364 -24.09 105.18 29.32
C LEU A 364 -25.18 104.15 29.03
N ARG A 365 -26.40 104.56 28.67
CA ARG A 365 -27.47 103.61 28.31
C ARG A 365 -27.15 102.85 27.03
N ASN A 366 -26.56 103.51 26.03
CA ASN A 366 -26.13 102.83 24.80
C ASN A 366 -24.98 101.85 25.07
N LEU A 367 -24.05 102.21 25.95
CA LEU A 367 -22.98 101.33 26.40
C LEU A 367 -23.54 100.12 27.16
N ILE A 368 -24.47 100.33 28.09
CA ILE A 368 -25.16 99.26 28.84
C ILE A 368 -25.92 98.33 27.89
N LEU A 369 -26.64 98.87 26.89
CA LEU A 369 -27.36 98.05 25.89
C LEU A 369 -26.40 97.32 24.94
N SER A 370 -25.25 97.91 24.61
CA SER A 370 -24.23 97.24 23.81
C SER A 370 -23.55 96.12 24.60
N LEU A 371 -23.31 96.33 25.90
CA LEU A 371 -22.74 95.33 26.81
C LEU A 371 -23.74 94.21 27.13
N SER A 372 -25.04 94.52 27.25
CA SER A 372 -26.07 93.48 27.45
C SER A 372 -26.23 92.63 26.20
N ARG A 373 -26.28 93.23 25.01
CA ARG A 373 -26.29 92.47 23.74
C ARG A 373 -25.03 91.64 23.53
N GLN A 374 -23.87 92.15 23.97
CA GLN A 374 -22.62 91.38 23.93
C GLN A 374 -22.59 90.27 24.97
N LYS A 375 -23.19 90.46 26.15
CA LYS A 375 -23.37 89.43 27.17
C LYS A 375 -24.27 88.31 26.66
N ASP A 376 -25.43 88.63 26.12
CA ASP A 376 -26.38 87.62 25.57
C ASP A 376 -25.72 86.83 24.43
N LEU A 377 -24.94 87.49 23.57
CA LEU A 377 -24.21 86.85 22.48
C LEU A 377 -23.03 85.97 22.96
N LEU A 378 -22.49 86.25 24.15
CA LEU A 378 -21.47 85.40 24.79
C LEU A 378 -22.11 84.21 25.51
N GLU A 379 -23.24 84.40 26.17
CA GLU A 379 -24.01 83.33 26.81
C GLU A 379 -24.49 82.32 25.75
N ASP A 380 -25.08 82.78 24.64
CA ASP A 380 -25.47 81.94 23.50
C ASP A 380 -24.29 81.17 22.87
N ARG A 381 -23.09 81.74 22.89
CA ARG A 381 -21.88 81.10 22.37
C ARG A 381 -21.29 80.10 23.36
N LEU A 382 -21.40 80.39 24.65
CA LEU A 382 -20.97 79.50 25.72
C LEU A 382 -21.87 78.27 25.81
N GLU A 383 -23.19 78.43 25.68
CA GLU A 383 -24.14 77.32 25.58
C GLU A 383 -23.85 76.44 24.35
N ARG A 384 -23.63 77.05 23.17
CA ARG A 384 -23.23 76.30 21.96
C ARG A 384 -21.88 75.59 22.11
N ALA A 385 -20.92 76.19 22.81
CA ALA A 385 -19.65 75.57 23.10
C ALA A 385 -19.78 74.41 24.09
N GLN A 386 -20.65 74.53 25.11
CA GLN A 386 -20.95 73.46 26.06
C GLN A 386 -21.64 72.27 25.40
N VAL A 387 -22.59 72.52 24.49
CA VAL A 387 -23.24 71.45 23.70
C VAL A 387 -22.21 70.73 22.82
N ARG A 388 -21.36 71.47 22.10
CA ARG A 388 -20.28 70.87 21.27
C ARG A 388 -19.25 70.12 22.12
N LEU A 389 -18.95 70.59 23.32
CA LEU A 389 -18.06 69.90 24.26
C LEU A 389 -18.69 68.60 24.76
N ALA A 390 -19.99 68.61 25.08
CA ALA A 390 -20.72 67.41 25.48
C ALA A 390 -20.81 66.37 24.35
N GLU A 391 -21.03 66.82 23.10
CA GLU A 391 -20.98 65.98 21.90
C GLU A 391 -19.59 65.39 21.68
N ALA A 392 -18.52 66.19 21.81
CA ALA A 392 -17.15 65.73 21.71
C ALA A 392 -16.80 64.71 22.81
N ILE A 393 -17.21 64.94 24.07
CA ILE A 393 -17.01 64.00 25.17
C ILE A 393 -17.78 62.69 24.92
N GLN A 394 -19.01 62.75 24.39
CA GLN A 394 -19.74 61.54 24.00
C GLN A 394 -19.04 60.78 22.88
N LEU A 395 -18.48 61.46 21.88
CA LEU A 395 -17.67 60.84 20.84
C LEU A 395 -16.40 60.20 21.42
N PHE A 396 -15.70 60.88 22.35
CA PHE A 396 -14.55 60.30 23.04
C PHE A 396 -14.89 59.07 23.87
N VAL A 397 -16.03 59.05 24.58
CA VAL A 397 -16.47 57.89 25.34
C VAL A 397 -16.88 56.73 24.42
N GLN A 398 -17.49 57.02 23.27
CA GLN A 398 -17.82 55.99 22.27
C GLN A 398 -16.56 55.43 21.60
N GLU A 399 -15.58 56.27 21.27
CA GLU A 399 -14.29 55.84 20.74
C GLU A 399 -13.46 55.09 21.78
N GLY A 400 -13.51 55.48 23.07
CA GLY A 400 -12.91 54.72 24.16
C GLY A 400 -13.47 53.30 24.26
N ARG A 401 -14.79 53.14 24.15
CA ARG A 401 -15.44 51.82 24.11
C ARG A 401 -15.07 51.00 22.86
N LYS A 402 -14.90 51.64 21.71
CA LYS A 402 -14.39 50.97 20.50
C LYS A 402 -12.92 50.58 20.67
N GLY A 403 -12.11 51.43 21.32
CA GLY A 403 -10.73 51.14 21.69
C GLY A 403 -10.62 49.92 22.61
N ASP A 404 -11.49 49.81 23.61
CA ASP A 404 -11.55 48.65 24.51
C ASP A 404 -11.92 47.36 23.75
N GLN A 405 -12.89 47.43 22.83
CA GLN A 405 -13.24 46.30 21.95
C GLN A 405 -12.09 45.90 21.03
N VAL A 406 -11.35 46.87 20.47
CA VAL A 406 -10.15 46.61 19.66
C VAL A 406 -9.04 46.01 20.50
N ASN A 407 -8.86 46.46 21.76
CA ASN A 407 -7.88 45.88 22.68
C ASN A 407 -8.23 44.45 23.08
N GLU A 408 -9.51 44.13 23.30
CA GLU A 408 -9.97 42.76 23.52
C GLU A 408 -9.70 41.87 22.30
N VAL A 409 -10.04 42.35 21.09
CA VAL A 409 -9.74 41.64 19.84
C VAL A 409 -8.24 41.49 19.63
N LEU A 410 -7.42 42.51 19.89
CA LEU A 410 -5.96 42.42 19.80
C LEU A 410 -5.40 41.43 20.81
N ALA A 411 -5.91 41.39 22.05
CA ALA A 411 -5.50 40.41 23.06
C ALA A 411 -5.88 38.98 22.66
N GLU A 412 -7.08 38.76 22.10
CA GLU A 412 -7.48 37.48 21.53
C GLU A 412 -6.62 37.09 20.32
N LYS A 413 -6.30 38.04 19.44
CA LYS A 413 -5.43 37.80 18.28
C LYS A 413 -4.00 37.55 18.70
N GLN A 414 -3.49 38.19 19.75
CA GLN A 414 -2.15 37.95 20.28
C GLN A 414 -2.06 36.57 20.95
N LYS A 415 -3.12 36.11 21.64
CA LYS A 415 -3.22 34.72 22.11
C LYS A 415 -3.25 33.73 20.94
N ASN A 416 -4.04 34.02 19.90
CA ASN A 416 -4.10 33.18 18.70
C ASN A 416 -2.77 33.16 17.93
N TRP A 417 -2.04 34.28 17.87
CA TRP A 417 -0.69 34.35 17.26
C TRP A 417 0.34 33.54 18.05
N LYS A 418 0.30 33.57 19.39
CA LYS A 418 1.15 32.73 20.22
C LYS A 418 0.83 31.24 20.00
N ALA A 419 -0.45 30.87 19.97
CA ALA A 419 -0.86 29.50 19.65
C ALA A 419 -0.44 29.07 18.23
N LEU A 420 -0.51 29.97 17.24
CA LEU A 420 -0.04 29.70 15.88
C LEU A 420 1.49 29.55 15.81
N SER A 421 2.24 30.41 16.50
CA SER A 421 3.71 30.30 16.61
C SER A 421 4.13 28.99 17.25
N GLU A 422 3.47 28.59 18.34
CA GLU A 422 3.72 27.30 19.00
C GLU A 422 3.38 26.13 18.09
N SER A 423 2.28 26.21 17.31
CA SER A 423 1.94 25.18 16.33
C SER A 423 2.94 25.13 15.17
N GLN A 424 3.47 26.28 14.74
CA GLN A 424 4.46 26.36 13.68
C GLN A 424 5.78 25.74 14.13
N ASP A 425 6.24 26.05 15.35
CA ASP A 425 7.43 25.42 15.95
C ASP A 425 7.28 23.89 16.09
N THR A 426 6.07 23.39 16.40
CA THR A 426 5.82 21.94 16.40
C THR A 426 5.88 21.34 14.99
N THR A 427 5.28 21.99 13.99
CA THR A 427 5.34 21.50 12.60
C THR A 427 6.75 21.55 12.02
N GLU A 428 7.56 22.56 12.36
CA GLU A 428 8.95 22.67 11.91
C GLU A 428 9.82 21.58 12.54
N ARG A 429 9.62 21.27 13.83
CA ARG A 429 10.28 20.13 14.49
C ARG A 429 9.89 18.79 13.87
N GLU A 430 8.61 18.59 13.55
CA GLU A 430 8.12 17.37 12.89
C GLU A 430 8.64 17.22 11.46
N VAL A 431 8.70 18.31 10.68
CA VAL A 431 9.31 18.34 9.35
C VAL A 431 10.80 18.04 9.41
N HIS A 432 11.50 18.56 10.43
CA HIS A 432 12.92 18.25 10.62
C HIS A 432 13.14 16.77 10.97
N LEU A 433 12.25 16.17 11.77
CA LEU A 433 12.27 14.76 12.15
C LEU A 433 11.94 13.85 10.95
N LEU A 434 11.02 14.28 10.07
CA LEU A 434 10.71 13.60 8.81
C LEU A 434 11.90 13.63 7.85
N LYS A 435 12.56 14.79 7.67
CA LYS A 435 13.78 14.89 6.86
C LYS A 435 14.87 13.95 7.35
N GLN A 436 15.04 13.85 8.67
CA GLN A 436 16.01 12.96 9.29
C GLN A 436 15.67 11.48 9.07
N ARG A 437 14.38 11.11 9.13
CA ARG A 437 13.91 9.75 8.80
C ARG A 437 14.03 9.42 7.32
N CYS A 438 13.77 10.37 6.42
CA CYS A 438 13.98 10.18 4.99
C CYS A 438 15.46 9.90 4.68
N ALA A 439 16.38 10.66 5.27
CA ALA A 439 17.81 10.41 5.14
C ALA A 439 18.20 9.00 5.66
N GLN A 440 17.69 8.59 6.82
CA GLN A 440 17.94 7.25 7.36
C GLN A 440 17.39 6.12 6.45
N LEU A 441 16.24 6.33 5.80
CA LEU A 441 15.69 5.37 4.85
C LEU A 441 16.47 5.33 3.54
N GLU A 442 16.99 6.46 3.07
CA GLU A 442 17.89 6.54 1.93
C GLU A 442 19.21 5.80 2.20
N ASP A 443 19.77 5.97 3.40
CA ASP A 443 20.97 5.24 3.85
C ASP A 443 20.72 3.72 3.85
N VAL A 444 19.63 3.25 4.47
CA VAL A 444 19.28 1.81 4.49
C VAL A 444 19.01 1.26 3.09
N LEU A 445 18.35 2.03 2.21
CA LEU A 445 18.15 1.63 0.81
C LEU A 445 19.47 1.57 0.04
N SER A 446 20.42 2.46 0.34
CA SER A 446 21.76 2.44 -0.26
C SER A 446 22.56 1.22 0.19
N GLU A 447 22.48 0.84 1.47
CA GLU A 447 23.09 -0.38 2.02
C GLU A 447 22.49 -1.64 1.40
N GLN A 448 21.15 -1.70 1.26
CA GLN A 448 20.48 -2.83 0.61
C GLN A 448 20.80 -2.92 -0.89
N ARG A 449 20.93 -1.79 -1.59
CA ARG A 449 21.38 -1.75 -2.99
C ARG A 449 22.83 -2.20 -3.12
N ALA A 450 23.69 -1.94 -2.14
CA ALA A 450 25.08 -2.41 -2.12
C ALA A 450 25.20 -3.92 -1.83
N LEU A 451 24.28 -4.50 -1.05
CA LEU A 451 24.24 -5.94 -0.73
C LEU A 451 23.59 -6.80 -1.84
N LEU A 452 22.78 -6.20 -2.71
CA LEU A 452 22.07 -6.90 -3.78
C LEU A 452 23.01 -7.62 -4.77
N PRO A 453 24.10 -7.01 -5.26
CA PRO A 453 25.09 -7.68 -6.11
C PRO A 453 25.76 -8.88 -5.41
N SER A 454 26.14 -8.75 -4.14
CA SER A 454 26.78 -9.86 -3.40
C SER A 454 25.83 -11.02 -3.12
N MET A 455 24.53 -10.73 -2.91
CA MET A 455 23.52 -11.78 -2.83
C MET A 455 23.26 -12.47 -4.17
N GLN A 456 23.31 -11.72 -5.29
CA GLN A 456 23.15 -12.27 -6.63
C GLN A 456 24.34 -13.17 -7.01
N THR A 457 25.58 -12.79 -6.68
CA THR A 457 26.75 -13.64 -6.91
C THR A 457 26.69 -14.91 -6.07
N LEU A 458 26.34 -14.82 -4.78
CA LEU A 458 26.21 -15.99 -3.91
C LEU A 458 25.07 -16.93 -4.37
N ALA A 459 23.96 -16.40 -4.87
CA ALA A 459 22.89 -17.20 -5.47
C ALA A 459 23.30 -17.87 -6.79
N GLN A 460 24.12 -17.21 -7.61
CA GLN A 460 24.68 -17.79 -8.83
C GLN A 460 25.69 -18.89 -8.51
N GLU A 461 26.58 -18.69 -7.52
CA GLU A 461 27.53 -19.68 -7.03
C GLU A 461 26.81 -20.92 -6.46
N GLN A 462 25.75 -20.73 -5.66
CA GLN A 462 24.95 -21.85 -5.15
C GLN A 462 24.23 -22.61 -6.27
N ARG A 463 23.78 -21.93 -7.34
CA ARG A 463 23.19 -22.59 -8.51
C ARG A 463 24.24 -23.38 -9.29
N ALA A 464 25.44 -22.83 -9.47
CA ALA A 464 26.55 -23.51 -10.12
C ALA A 464 26.99 -24.75 -9.32
N GLN A 465 27.15 -24.64 -8.00
CA GLN A 465 27.48 -25.77 -7.13
C GLN A 465 26.44 -26.89 -7.18
N ARG A 466 25.14 -26.55 -7.21
CA ARG A 466 24.05 -27.54 -7.38
C ARG A 466 24.05 -28.18 -8.76
N GLN A 467 24.46 -27.45 -9.80
CA GLN A 467 24.60 -28.03 -11.14
C GLN A 467 25.80 -28.97 -11.21
N GLU A 468 26.95 -28.60 -10.63
CA GLU A 468 28.13 -29.47 -10.53
C GLU A 468 27.87 -30.73 -9.72
N SER A 469 27.15 -30.62 -8.58
CA SER A 469 26.80 -31.80 -7.79
C SER A 469 25.90 -32.76 -8.58
N ARG A 470 24.90 -32.23 -9.29
CA ARG A 470 24.03 -33.03 -10.18
C ARG A 470 24.81 -33.69 -11.31
N LEU A 471 25.78 -33.00 -11.91
CA LEU A 471 26.62 -33.58 -12.96
C LEU A 471 27.50 -34.71 -12.40
N ARG A 472 28.08 -34.56 -11.21
CA ARG A 472 28.82 -35.63 -10.52
C ARG A 472 27.92 -36.83 -10.21
N ASP A 473 26.69 -36.61 -9.74
CA ASP A 473 25.74 -37.69 -9.46
C ASP A 473 25.36 -38.42 -10.76
N ILE A 474 25.15 -37.70 -11.87
CA ILE A 474 24.88 -38.28 -13.19
C ILE A 474 26.07 -39.11 -13.67
N GLU A 475 27.31 -38.65 -13.47
CA GLU A 475 28.52 -39.40 -13.83
C GLU A 475 28.67 -40.67 -12.98
N GLN A 476 28.40 -40.60 -11.67
CA GLN A 476 28.40 -41.76 -10.77
C GLN A 476 27.32 -42.78 -11.17
N LEU A 477 26.11 -42.33 -11.50
CA LEU A 477 25.03 -43.19 -11.99
C LEU A 477 25.36 -43.84 -13.34
N ARG A 478 25.99 -43.10 -14.27
CA ARG A 478 26.50 -43.65 -15.53
C ARG A 478 27.59 -44.70 -15.31
N ALA A 479 28.52 -44.46 -14.38
CA ALA A 479 29.58 -45.41 -14.02
C ALA A 479 29.02 -46.67 -13.35
N ALA A 480 27.99 -46.55 -12.51
CA ALA A 480 27.30 -47.68 -11.89
C ALA A 480 26.54 -48.51 -12.94
N LEU A 481 25.87 -47.86 -13.90
CA LEU A 481 25.15 -48.53 -14.99
C LEU A 481 26.11 -49.26 -15.94
N LEU A 482 27.28 -48.68 -16.24
CA LEU A 482 28.31 -49.35 -17.03
C LEU A 482 28.91 -50.56 -16.29
N ARG A 483 29.09 -50.49 -14.96
CA ARG A 483 29.52 -51.63 -14.13
C ARG A 483 28.49 -52.76 -14.13
N SER A 484 27.22 -52.45 -13.86
CA SER A 484 26.10 -53.40 -13.94
C SER A 484 25.99 -54.06 -15.33
N ARG A 485 26.20 -53.30 -16.41
CA ARG A 485 26.19 -53.85 -17.77
C ARG A 485 27.35 -54.83 -18.02
N ARG A 486 28.54 -54.56 -17.48
CA ARG A 486 29.70 -55.47 -17.57
C ARG A 486 29.48 -56.73 -16.75
N GLU A 487 28.96 -56.61 -15.53
CA GLU A 487 28.59 -57.74 -14.67
C GLU A 487 27.53 -58.62 -15.33
N HIS A 488 26.51 -58.02 -15.96
CA HIS A 488 25.50 -58.75 -16.72
C HIS A 488 26.09 -59.48 -17.93
N GLN A 489 27.04 -58.87 -18.64
CA GLN A 489 27.75 -59.53 -19.76
C GLN A 489 28.62 -60.70 -19.27
N GLN A 490 29.30 -60.56 -18.13
CA GLN A 490 30.09 -61.64 -17.52
C GLN A 490 29.20 -62.80 -17.04
N LEU A 491 28.03 -62.50 -16.47
CA LEU A 491 27.01 -63.50 -16.12
C LEU A 491 26.49 -64.25 -17.34
N LEU A 492 26.21 -63.55 -18.45
CA LEU A 492 25.80 -64.20 -19.70
C LEU A 492 26.89 -65.11 -20.27
N GLN A 493 28.17 -64.70 -20.21
CA GLN A 493 29.30 -65.54 -20.59
C GLN A 493 29.41 -66.79 -19.70
N GLY A 494 29.29 -66.63 -18.37
CA GLY A 494 29.30 -67.73 -17.40
C GLY A 494 28.18 -68.76 -17.64
N VAL A 495 26.98 -68.30 -17.97
CA VAL A 495 25.84 -69.18 -18.31
C VAL A 495 26.08 -69.92 -19.63
N THR A 496 26.71 -69.28 -20.62
CA THR A 496 27.06 -69.97 -21.88
C THR A 496 28.15 -71.02 -21.70
N THR A 497 29.15 -70.78 -20.85
CA THR A 497 30.19 -71.78 -20.54
C THR A 497 29.64 -72.98 -19.79
N LEU A 498 28.73 -72.76 -18.82
CA LEU A 498 28.08 -73.84 -18.07
C LEU A 498 27.14 -74.69 -18.95
N ARG A 499 26.46 -74.09 -19.93
CA ARG A 499 25.69 -74.86 -20.92
C ARG A 499 26.58 -75.71 -21.82
N SER A 500 27.78 -75.24 -22.17
CA SER A 500 28.72 -76.01 -23.00
C SER A 500 29.40 -77.16 -22.26
N SER A 501 29.64 -77.03 -20.94
CA SER A 501 30.21 -78.10 -20.12
C SER A 501 29.18 -79.20 -19.82
N LEU A 502 27.93 -78.83 -19.54
CA LEU A 502 26.82 -79.78 -19.35
C LEU A 502 26.50 -80.58 -20.60
N TYR A 503 26.68 -80.00 -21.79
CA TYR A 503 26.50 -80.73 -23.05
C TYR A 503 27.64 -81.72 -23.33
N ARG A 504 28.85 -81.48 -22.78
CA ARG A 504 30.00 -82.41 -22.89
C ARG A 504 29.90 -83.56 -21.88
N SER A 505 29.44 -83.32 -20.66
CA SER A 505 29.24 -84.39 -19.66
C SER A 505 28.10 -85.34 -20.05
N ARG A 506 27.03 -84.82 -20.68
CA ARG A 506 25.94 -85.66 -21.21
C ARG A 506 26.39 -86.59 -22.34
N LYS A 507 27.32 -86.15 -23.20
CA LYS A 507 27.83 -86.92 -24.34
C LYS A 507 28.89 -87.97 -23.94
N SER A 508 29.49 -87.90 -22.75
CA SER A 508 30.40 -88.93 -22.25
C SER A 508 29.68 -90.08 -21.54
N LEU A 509 28.49 -89.83 -20.98
CA LEU A 509 27.63 -90.85 -20.36
C LEU A 509 26.96 -91.75 -21.42
N GLU A 510 26.54 -91.20 -22.55
CA GLU A 510 25.91 -91.98 -23.65
C GLU A 510 26.88 -92.96 -24.37
N ASN A 511 28.20 -92.89 -24.13
CA ASN A 511 29.20 -93.78 -24.77
C ASN A 511 29.70 -94.92 -23.85
N GLY A 512 29.23 -95.01 -22.59
CA GLY A 512 29.65 -96.03 -21.63
C GLY A 512 28.79 -97.31 -21.57
N ASP A 513 27.58 -97.29 -22.15
CA ASP A 513 26.52 -98.26 -21.83
C ASP A 513 26.36 -99.45 -22.82
N VAL A 514 27.30 -99.69 -23.74
CA VAL A 514 27.08 -100.63 -24.86
C VAL A 514 27.73 -102.02 -24.67
N SER A 515 28.50 -102.29 -23.60
CA SER A 515 29.24 -103.57 -23.47
C SER A 515 28.93 -104.45 -22.25
N GLN A 516 27.85 -104.20 -21.51
CA GLN A 516 27.49 -104.98 -20.31
C GLN A 516 26.10 -105.65 -20.34
N SER A 517 25.30 -105.48 -21.41
CA SER A 517 23.87 -105.83 -21.42
C SER A 517 23.48 -107.19 -22.00
N THR A 518 24.38 -108.05 -22.48
CA THR A 518 23.96 -109.26 -23.26
C THR A 518 24.17 -110.62 -22.58
N ILE A 519 24.61 -110.73 -21.32
CA ILE A 519 24.90 -112.07 -20.72
C ILE A 519 24.13 -112.39 -19.42
N ILE A 520 23.56 -111.45 -18.67
CA ILE A 520 22.94 -111.79 -17.36
C ILE A 520 21.52 -111.23 -17.19
N GLU A 521 20.82 -110.92 -18.29
CA GLU A 521 19.36 -110.74 -18.22
C GLU A 521 18.61 -112.08 -18.10
N GLU A 522 19.07 -113.22 -18.63
CA GLU A 522 18.16 -114.37 -18.74
C GLU A 522 18.04 -115.33 -17.54
N LEU A 523 18.91 -115.28 -16.51
CA LEU A 523 18.93 -116.34 -15.47
C LEU A 523 18.50 -115.96 -14.04
N ARG A 524 18.10 -114.71 -13.75
CA ARG A 524 17.55 -114.37 -12.41
C ARG A 524 16.31 -113.48 -12.40
N LEU A 525 15.74 -113.19 -13.57
CA LEU A 525 14.48 -112.47 -13.72
C LEU A 525 13.31 -113.14 -12.98
N LEU A 526 13.27 -114.46 -12.78
CA LEU A 526 12.09 -115.13 -12.20
C LEU A 526 12.05 -115.24 -10.66
N ASP A 527 13.20 -115.28 -9.96
CA ASP A 527 13.24 -115.27 -8.48
C ASP A 527 13.37 -113.86 -7.90
N GLY A 528 13.77 -112.87 -8.73
CA GLY A 528 13.83 -111.45 -8.37
C GLY A 528 12.49 -110.71 -8.47
N GLU A 529 11.58 -111.12 -9.37
CA GLU A 529 10.29 -110.44 -9.59
C GLU A 529 9.35 -110.50 -8.37
N VAL A 530 9.42 -111.56 -7.56
CA VAL A 530 8.58 -111.71 -6.35
C VAL A 530 9.13 -110.88 -5.17
N ALA A 531 10.44 -110.71 -5.06
CA ALA A 531 11.07 -109.80 -4.08
C ALA A 531 11.00 -108.32 -4.54
N ALA A 532 11.01 -108.06 -5.85
CA ALA A 532 10.87 -106.73 -6.44
C ALA A 532 9.47 -106.12 -6.21
N LEU A 533 8.39 -106.92 -6.16
CA LEU A 533 7.04 -106.41 -5.89
C LEU A 533 6.83 -105.96 -4.42
N GLU A 534 7.49 -106.61 -3.45
CA GLU A 534 7.45 -106.17 -2.04
C GLU A 534 8.38 -104.97 -1.77
N GLN A 535 9.45 -104.84 -2.56
CA GLN A 535 10.38 -103.70 -2.52
C GLN A 535 9.84 -102.49 -3.32
N GLU A 536 9.09 -102.69 -4.41
CA GLU A 536 8.34 -101.66 -5.14
C GLU A 536 7.26 -100.99 -4.27
N GLN A 537 6.64 -101.70 -3.34
CA GLN A 537 5.68 -101.09 -2.40
C GLN A 537 6.37 -100.17 -1.37
N ARG A 538 7.63 -100.46 -1.00
CA ARG A 538 8.45 -99.62 -0.12
C ARG A 538 9.08 -98.44 -0.87
N THR A 539 9.56 -98.65 -2.10
CA THR A 539 10.10 -97.57 -2.94
C THR A 539 9.01 -96.67 -3.54
N THR A 540 7.77 -97.14 -3.76
CA THR A 540 6.65 -96.26 -4.15
C THR A 540 6.13 -95.41 -3.00
N THR A 541 6.18 -95.89 -1.76
CA THR A 541 5.86 -95.07 -0.57
C THR A 541 6.99 -94.09 -0.23
N GLU A 542 8.25 -94.44 -0.47
CA GLU A 542 9.40 -93.53 -0.40
C GLU A 542 9.48 -92.56 -1.61
N ALA A 543 9.04 -92.98 -2.80
CA ALA A 543 8.87 -92.14 -3.98
C ALA A 543 7.66 -91.19 -3.84
N GLN A 544 6.58 -91.60 -3.17
CA GLN A 544 5.48 -90.71 -2.81
C GLN A 544 5.87 -89.73 -1.71
N ARG A 545 6.71 -90.13 -0.74
CA ARG A 545 7.26 -89.22 0.28
C ARG A 545 8.30 -88.26 -0.29
N SER A 546 9.14 -88.69 -1.22
CA SER A 546 10.11 -87.82 -1.91
C SER A 546 9.45 -86.96 -3.00
N ALA A 547 8.41 -87.45 -3.68
CA ALA A 547 7.56 -86.63 -4.55
C ALA A 547 6.72 -85.64 -3.74
N ALA A 548 6.20 -86.01 -2.56
CA ALA A 548 5.55 -85.08 -1.63
C ALA A 548 6.55 -84.04 -1.09
N ALA A 549 7.78 -84.44 -0.75
CA ALA A 549 8.84 -83.50 -0.35
C ALA A 549 9.29 -82.60 -1.52
N GLN A 550 9.34 -83.11 -2.75
CA GLN A 550 9.59 -82.32 -3.96
C GLN A 550 8.41 -81.42 -4.33
N PHE A 551 7.16 -81.85 -4.08
CA PHE A 551 5.97 -81.02 -4.22
C PHE A 551 5.91 -79.96 -3.14
N GLU A 552 6.28 -80.25 -1.90
CA GLU A 552 6.40 -79.26 -0.82
C GLU A 552 7.55 -78.29 -1.11
N GLN A 553 8.68 -78.76 -1.62
CA GLN A 553 9.80 -77.92 -2.05
C GLN A 553 9.43 -77.08 -3.29
N ALA A 554 8.67 -77.64 -4.24
CA ALA A 554 8.09 -76.92 -5.37
C ALA A 554 7.03 -75.92 -4.90
N ASN A 555 6.22 -76.24 -3.89
CA ASN A 555 5.18 -75.38 -3.36
C ASN A 555 5.77 -74.27 -2.48
N VAL A 556 6.86 -74.53 -1.75
CA VAL A 556 7.64 -73.51 -1.02
C VAL A 556 8.36 -72.59 -2.00
N THR A 557 8.90 -73.12 -3.10
CA THR A 557 9.49 -72.27 -4.17
C THR A 557 8.44 -71.50 -4.94
N LEU A 558 7.24 -72.05 -5.16
CA LEU A 558 6.12 -71.33 -5.79
C LEU A 558 5.54 -70.29 -4.83
N GLN A 559 5.43 -70.57 -3.53
CA GLN A 559 5.03 -69.60 -2.52
C GLN A 559 6.08 -68.52 -2.29
N SER A 560 7.38 -68.82 -2.40
CA SER A 560 8.44 -67.81 -2.32
C SER A 560 8.48 -66.93 -3.57
N LEU A 561 8.23 -67.52 -4.75
CA LEU A 561 8.05 -66.76 -6.00
C LEU A 561 6.76 -65.94 -6.00
N MET A 562 5.66 -66.44 -5.45
CA MET A 562 4.42 -65.68 -5.29
C MET A 562 4.59 -64.56 -4.28
N LYS A 563 5.26 -64.78 -3.14
CA LYS A 563 5.61 -63.71 -2.19
C LYS A 563 6.55 -62.69 -2.82
N ALA A 564 7.52 -63.10 -3.63
CA ALA A 564 8.39 -62.18 -4.37
C ALA A 564 7.61 -61.39 -5.44
N ALA A 565 6.67 -62.02 -6.13
CA ALA A 565 5.77 -61.38 -7.08
C ALA A 565 4.79 -60.41 -6.39
N ASP A 566 4.23 -60.76 -5.24
CA ASP A 566 3.37 -59.89 -4.44
C ASP A 566 4.14 -58.68 -3.89
N VAL A 567 5.40 -58.87 -3.49
CA VAL A 567 6.30 -57.77 -3.12
C VAL A 567 6.60 -56.88 -4.33
N GLN A 568 6.83 -57.44 -5.52
CA GLN A 568 7.02 -56.66 -6.76
C GLN A 568 5.75 -55.92 -7.17
N VAL A 569 4.57 -56.53 -7.05
CA VAL A 569 3.28 -55.88 -7.28
C VAL A 569 3.01 -54.79 -6.24
N GLY A 570 3.42 -55.00 -4.98
CA GLY A 570 3.41 -53.98 -3.92
C GLY A 570 4.27 -52.78 -4.28
N VAL A 571 5.52 -53.01 -4.69
CA VAL A 571 6.45 -51.96 -5.14
C VAL A 571 5.92 -51.23 -6.38
N LEU A 572 5.28 -51.93 -7.32
CA LEU A 572 4.66 -51.30 -8.50
C LEU A 572 3.41 -50.48 -8.15
N LYS A 573 2.61 -50.91 -7.16
CA LYS A 573 1.48 -50.13 -6.64
C LYS A 573 1.95 -48.88 -5.89
N GLU A 574 3.01 -48.98 -5.12
CA GLU A 574 3.65 -47.83 -4.46
C GLU A 574 4.27 -46.89 -5.49
N ALA A 575 4.94 -47.40 -6.53
CA ALA A 575 5.47 -46.59 -7.63
C ALA A 575 4.36 -45.90 -8.43
N ALA A 576 3.24 -46.57 -8.68
CA ALA A 576 2.06 -45.96 -9.30
C ALA A 576 1.41 -44.89 -8.40
N GLY A 577 1.45 -45.08 -7.07
CA GLY A 577 1.04 -44.08 -6.08
C GLY A 577 1.99 -42.88 -6.03
N VAL A 578 3.29 -43.09 -6.23
CA VAL A 578 4.28 -42.01 -6.37
C VAL A 578 4.09 -41.26 -7.68
N GLU A 579 3.79 -41.95 -8.80
CA GLU A 579 3.46 -41.28 -10.05
C GLU A 579 2.17 -40.45 -9.96
N SER A 580 1.13 -40.94 -9.27
CA SER A 580 -0.09 -40.15 -9.08
C SER A 580 0.14 -38.95 -8.16
N PHE A 581 0.96 -39.10 -7.11
CA PHE A 581 1.38 -37.99 -6.26
C PHE A 581 2.20 -36.95 -7.04
N LEU A 582 3.18 -37.37 -7.85
CA LEU A 582 3.96 -36.46 -8.68
C LEU A 582 3.10 -35.77 -9.75
N ARG A 583 2.11 -36.46 -10.33
CA ARG A 583 1.14 -35.82 -11.24
C ARG A 583 0.28 -34.78 -10.52
N ALA A 584 -0.16 -35.06 -9.29
CA ALA A 584 -0.89 -34.10 -8.48
C ALA A 584 -0.01 -32.90 -8.08
N GLU A 585 1.26 -33.14 -7.72
CA GLU A 585 2.22 -32.07 -7.41
C GLU A 585 2.51 -31.19 -8.62
N VAL A 586 2.69 -31.79 -9.81
CA VAL A 586 2.84 -31.05 -11.07
C VAL A 586 1.57 -30.25 -11.38
N GLN A 587 0.38 -30.84 -11.19
CA GLN A 587 -0.89 -30.13 -11.41
C GLN A 587 -1.07 -28.94 -10.45
N ILE A 588 -0.73 -29.10 -9.17
CA ILE A 588 -0.76 -28.00 -8.19
C ILE A 588 0.23 -26.89 -8.59
N LYS A 589 1.42 -27.26 -9.09
CA LYS A 589 2.40 -26.28 -9.58
C LYS A 589 1.95 -25.57 -10.84
N GLU A 590 1.28 -26.27 -11.76
CA GLU A 590 0.67 -25.67 -12.94
C GLU A 590 -0.47 -24.70 -12.58
N GLU A 591 -1.36 -25.09 -11.65
CA GLU A 591 -2.42 -24.22 -11.12
C GLU A 591 -1.84 -22.99 -10.40
N GLN A 592 -0.75 -23.17 -9.63
CA GLN A 592 -0.03 -22.07 -8.98
C GLN A 592 0.57 -21.10 -10.02
N ILE A 593 1.24 -21.61 -11.06
CA ILE A 593 1.80 -20.78 -12.13
C ILE A 593 0.69 -20.05 -12.90
N GLN A 594 -0.45 -20.71 -13.16
CA GLN A 594 -1.60 -20.08 -13.79
C GLN A 594 -2.20 -18.96 -12.93
N ALA A 595 -2.30 -19.17 -11.61
CA ALA A 595 -2.76 -18.14 -10.67
C ALA A 595 -1.78 -16.96 -10.57
N GLU A 596 -0.47 -17.22 -10.56
CA GLU A 596 0.56 -16.17 -10.59
C GLU A 596 0.54 -15.39 -11.91
N MET A 597 0.32 -16.05 -13.04
CA MET A 597 0.19 -15.40 -14.35
C MET A 597 -1.08 -14.56 -14.43
N GLN A 598 -2.22 -15.06 -13.93
CA GLN A 598 -3.46 -14.29 -13.83
C GLN A 598 -3.29 -13.08 -12.90
N GLY A 599 -2.63 -13.27 -11.74
CA GLY A 599 -2.33 -12.18 -10.82
C GLY A 599 -1.49 -11.08 -11.47
N ARG A 600 -0.41 -11.45 -12.17
CA ARG A 600 0.43 -10.49 -12.92
C ARG A 600 -0.32 -9.81 -14.06
N LEU A 601 -1.24 -10.50 -14.73
CA LEU A 601 -2.06 -9.92 -15.79
C LEU A 601 -3.06 -8.90 -15.22
N VAL A 602 -3.64 -9.16 -14.05
CA VAL A 602 -4.45 -8.16 -13.33
C VAL A 602 -3.60 -6.96 -12.89
N GLU A 603 -2.40 -7.19 -12.34
CA GLU A 603 -1.48 -6.10 -11.98
C GLU A 603 -1.09 -5.24 -13.19
N LEU A 604 -0.82 -5.87 -14.35
CA LEU A 604 -0.56 -5.16 -15.60
C LEU A 604 -1.77 -4.34 -16.07
N HIS A 605 -2.98 -4.89 -16.02
CA HIS A 605 -4.19 -4.14 -16.38
C HIS A 605 -4.48 -3.00 -15.40
N LEU A 606 -4.18 -3.17 -14.10
CA LEU A 606 -4.27 -2.09 -13.14
C LEU A 606 -3.27 -0.98 -13.47
N HIS A 607 -2.03 -1.32 -13.83
CA HIS A 607 -1.05 -0.34 -14.28
C HIS A 607 -1.41 0.33 -15.62
N GLU A 608 -1.99 -0.42 -16.57
CA GLU A 608 -2.52 0.15 -17.82
C GLU A 608 -3.66 1.14 -17.53
N ASN A 609 -4.56 0.81 -16.59
CA ASN A 609 -5.64 1.69 -16.16
C ASN A 609 -5.09 2.94 -15.44
N GLU A 610 -4.13 2.79 -14.53
CA GLU A 610 -3.46 3.93 -13.87
C GLU A 610 -2.80 4.86 -14.90
N LEU A 611 -2.13 4.30 -15.92
CA LEU A 611 -1.57 5.08 -17.03
C LEU A 611 -2.65 5.75 -17.87
N HIS A 612 -3.79 5.09 -18.08
CA HIS A 612 -4.93 5.65 -18.80
C HIS A 612 -5.54 6.83 -18.04
N GLU A 613 -5.80 6.68 -16.74
CA GLU A 613 -6.29 7.74 -15.85
C GLU A 613 -5.33 8.93 -15.84
N LEU A 614 -4.02 8.69 -15.72
CA LEU A 614 -3.01 9.76 -15.73
C LEU A 614 -2.94 10.47 -17.09
N ASN A 615 -3.12 9.75 -18.19
CA ASN A 615 -3.20 10.35 -19.53
C ASN A 615 -4.49 11.17 -19.70
N GLU A 616 -5.63 10.70 -19.20
CA GLU A 616 -6.87 11.47 -19.18
C GLU A 616 -6.73 12.75 -18.35
N GLU A 617 -6.10 12.68 -17.18
CA GLU A 617 -5.81 13.84 -16.35
C GLU A 617 -4.90 14.83 -17.09
N LEU A 618 -3.85 14.35 -17.75
CA LEU A 618 -2.98 15.19 -18.57
C LEU A 618 -3.76 15.85 -19.72
N GLN A 619 -4.65 15.12 -20.40
CA GLN A 619 -5.52 15.68 -21.42
C GLN A 619 -6.48 16.73 -20.83
N ARG A 620 -7.09 16.47 -19.67
CA ARG A 620 -7.94 17.45 -18.97
C ARG A 620 -7.15 18.71 -18.60
N HIS A 621 -5.92 18.57 -18.12
CA HIS A 621 -5.03 19.69 -17.83
C HIS A 621 -4.63 20.47 -19.09
N SER A 622 -4.31 19.79 -20.19
CA SER A 622 -3.99 20.43 -21.47
C SER A 622 -5.18 21.21 -22.05
N LYS A 623 -6.40 20.65 -21.96
CA LYS A 623 -7.65 21.33 -22.34
C LYS A 623 -7.91 22.55 -21.46
N LYS A 624 -7.74 22.44 -20.13
CA LYS A 624 -7.86 23.58 -19.20
C LYS A 624 -6.85 24.68 -19.52
N LEU A 625 -5.60 24.32 -19.81
CA LEU A 625 -4.55 25.26 -20.18
C LEU A 625 -4.88 25.94 -21.53
N GLY A 626 -5.35 25.18 -22.52
CA GLY A 626 -5.83 25.72 -23.80
C GLY A 626 -6.98 26.72 -23.62
N LEU A 627 -7.98 26.39 -22.79
CA LEU A 627 -9.08 27.30 -22.45
C LEU A 627 -8.59 28.57 -21.73
N LEU A 628 -7.62 28.44 -20.82
CA LEU A 628 -7.03 29.61 -20.15
C LEU A 628 -6.26 30.50 -21.13
N ARG A 629 -5.52 29.92 -22.08
CA ARG A 629 -4.86 30.67 -23.16
C ARG A 629 -5.88 31.40 -24.02
N LEU A 630 -6.94 30.72 -24.48
CA LEU A 630 -7.99 31.35 -25.27
C LEU A 630 -8.68 32.50 -24.51
N ARG A 631 -9.03 32.30 -23.24
CA ARG A 631 -9.59 33.38 -22.40
C ARG A 631 -8.64 34.54 -22.22
N TYR A 632 -7.35 34.26 -22.03
CA TYR A 632 -6.33 35.29 -21.93
C TYR A 632 -6.24 36.09 -23.24
N ASP A 633 -6.19 35.41 -24.38
CA ASP A 633 -6.12 36.02 -25.70
C ASP A 633 -7.39 36.84 -26.01
N GLU A 634 -8.58 36.36 -25.62
CA GLU A 634 -9.84 37.08 -25.72
C GLU A 634 -9.85 38.37 -24.88
N VAL A 635 -9.39 38.30 -23.63
CA VAL A 635 -9.28 39.47 -22.75
C VAL A 635 -8.28 40.47 -23.33
N MET A 636 -7.12 40.00 -23.80
CA MET A 636 -6.12 40.85 -24.44
C MET A 636 -6.64 41.51 -25.71
N ALA A 637 -7.35 40.77 -26.57
CA ALA A 637 -8.00 41.31 -27.76
C ALA A 637 -9.13 42.30 -27.41
N SER A 638 -9.85 42.09 -26.30
CA SER A 638 -10.86 43.04 -25.82
C SER A 638 -10.25 44.35 -25.32
N LEU A 639 -9.14 44.27 -24.58
CA LEU A 639 -8.40 45.44 -24.08
C LEU A 639 -7.76 46.23 -25.22
N ALA A 640 -7.19 45.54 -26.22
CA ALA A 640 -6.66 46.17 -27.42
C ALA A 640 -7.77 46.84 -28.27
N ARG A 641 -8.95 46.22 -28.39
CA ARG A 641 -10.10 46.87 -29.03
C ARG A 641 -10.59 48.10 -28.25
N ALA A 642 -10.57 48.03 -26.91
CA ALA A 642 -10.93 49.17 -26.06
C ALA A 642 -9.93 50.33 -26.22
N SER A 643 -8.64 50.05 -26.42
CA SER A 643 -7.64 51.10 -26.66
C SER A 643 -7.76 51.75 -28.04
N GLN A 644 -8.33 51.05 -29.03
CA GLN A 644 -8.55 51.54 -30.39
C GLN A 644 -9.85 52.31 -30.61
N LYS A 645 -10.80 52.29 -29.66
CA LYS A 645 -12.06 53.04 -29.79
C LYS A 645 -11.73 54.54 -29.90
N PRO A 646 -12.20 55.32 -30.89
CA PRO A 646 -11.88 56.74 -30.94
C PRO A 646 -12.42 57.47 -29.69
N LEU A 647 -11.67 58.45 -29.18
CA LEU A 647 -12.21 59.44 -28.24
C LEU A 647 -13.32 60.20 -28.97
N ASN A 648 -14.47 60.43 -28.33
CA ASN A 648 -15.58 61.17 -28.95
C ASN A 648 -15.15 62.60 -29.28
N GLU A 649 -14.58 62.80 -30.47
CA GLU A 649 -14.38 64.09 -31.11
C GLU A 649 -15.70 64.52 -31.77
N GLU A 650 -16.68 64.89 -30.95
CA GLU A 650 -17.74 65.77 -31.45
C GLU A 650 -17.29 67.22 -31.28
N GLN A 651 -16.78 67.76 -32.39
CA GLN A 651 -16.89 69.15 -32.83
C GLN A 651 -16.61 70.24 -31.77
N SER A 652 -15.38 70.72 -31.78
CA SER A 652 -15.06 72.08 -31.32
C SER A 652 -13.87 72.58 -32.14
N ASP A 653 -14.16 73.40 -33.15
CA ASP A 653 -13.21 74.20 -33.94
C ASP A 653 -12.51 75.28 -33.09
N ALA A 654 -11.98 74.91 -31.93
CA ALA A 654 -11.19 75.77 -31.07
C ALA A 654 -9.75 75.25 -31.04
N SER A 655 -8.86 76.12 -31.49
CA SER A 655 -7.42 75.94 -31.73
C SER A 655 -6.60 75.59 -30.48
N LEU A 656 -6.81 74.41 -29.91
CA LEU A 656 -5.92 73.81 -28.91
C LEU A 656 -5.64 72.37 -29.34
N SER A 657 -4.67 72.22 -30.25
CA SER A 657 -4.15 70.93 -30.71
C SER A 657 -3.41 70.23 -29.55
N LEU A 658 -4.13 69.42 -28.77
CA LEU A 658 -3.55 68.53 -27.79
C LEU A 658 -2.92 67.29 -28.48
N PRO A 659 -1.85 66.70 -27.93
CA PRO A 659 -1.16 65.56 -28.55
C PRO A 659 -2.05 64.31 -28.54
N SER A 660 -2.32 63.74 -29.72
CA SER A 660 -3.04 62.47 -29.86
C SER A 660 -2.11 61.28 -29.53
N LEU A 661 -2.55 60.41 -28.61
CA LEU A 661 -1.83 59.17 -28.27
C LEU A 661 -1.93 58.18 -29.43
N LYS A 662 -0.78 57.73 -29.96
CA LYS A 662 -0.74 56.73 -31.04
C LYS A 662 -1.44 55.42 -30.62
N PRO A 663 -2.20 54.77 -31.52
CA PRO A 663 -2.86 53.51 -31.23
C PRO A 663 -1.85 52.37 -31.01
N VAL A 664 -2.15 51.48 -30.06
CA VAL A 664 -1.30 50.33 -29.71
C VAL A 664 -1.68 49.11 -30.57
N ALA A 665 -0.67 48.42 -31.10
CA ALA A 665 -0.86 47.20 -31.89
C ALA A 665 -1.34 46.02 -31.04
N ALA A 666 -2.16 45.12 -31.60
CA ALA A 666 -2.75 43.98 -30.88
C ALA A 666 -1.72 42.94 -30.37
N SER A 667 -0.45 43.04 -30.79
CA SER A 667 0.64 42.14 -30.39
C SER A 667 1.53 42.68 -29.27
N SER A 668 1.18 43.82 -28.65
CA SER A 668 1.99 44.43 -27.59
C SER A 668 1.79 43.75 -26.24
N ASN A 669 2.81 43.80 -25.38
CA ASN A 669 2.78 43.25 -24.03
C ASN A 669 1.56 43.78 -23.22
N PRO A 670 1.00 42.96 -22.31
CA PRO A 670 -0.19 43.31 -21.55
C PRO A 670 -0.02 44.54 -20.67
N GLU A 671 1.17 44.71 -20.10
CA GLU A 671 1.55 45.88 -19.32
C GLU A 671 1.53 47.15 -20.19
N THR A 672 1.92 47.04 -21.46
CA THR A 672 1.90 48.16 -22.41
C THR A 672 0.47 48.55 -22.80
N VAL A 673 -0.42 47.57 -23.05
CA VAL A 673 -1.84 47.84 -23.32
C VAL A 673 -2.53 48.45 -22.10
N HIS A 674 -2.26 47.91 -20.90
CA HIS A 674 -2.83 48.41 -19.66
C HIS A 674 -2.34 49.83 -19.32
N ALA A 675 -1.03 50.08 -19.43
CA ALA A 675 -0.45 51.40 -19.23
C ALA A 675 -1.03 52.42 -20.23
N HIS A 676 -1.23 52.03 -21.50
CA HIS A 676 -1.84 52.90 -22.51
C HIS A 676 -3.30 53.24 -22.16
N LEU A 677 -4.10 52.27 -21.71
CA LEU A 677 -5.48 52.52 -21.26
C LEU A 677 -5.54 53.45 -20.04
N LEU A 678 -4.61 53.32 -19.09
CA LEU A 678 -4.51 54.22 -17.94
C LEU A 678 -4.12 55.64 -18.36
N LEU A 679 -3.12 55.77 -19.24
CA LEU A 679 -2.71 57.06 -19.78
C LEU A 679 -3.86 57.72 -20.54
N ARG A 680 -4.58 56.96 -21.37
CA ARG A 680 -5.76 57.45 -22.07
C ARG A 680 -6.85 57.92 -21.12
N ARG A 681 -7.19 57.16 -20.07
CA ARG A 681 -8.16 57.59 -19.05
C ARG A 681 -7.71 58.82 -18.28
N SER A 682 -6.42 58.93 -17.98
CA SER A 682 -5.86 60.12 -17.33
C SER A 682 -5.98 61.35 -18.23
N PHE A 683 -5.78 61.17 -19.53
CA PHE A 683 -5.94 62.22 -20.53
C PHE A 683 -7.41 62.62 -20.72
N GLU A 684 -8.34 61.66 -20.77
CA GLU A 684 -9.80 61.91 -20.77
C GLU A 684 -10.23 62.73 -19.55
N ARG A 685 -9.71 62.38 -18.36
CA ARG A 685 -9.98 63.11 -17.13
C ARG A 685 -9.45 64.54 -17.18
N GLU A 686 -8.26 64.73 -17.72
CA GLU A 686 -7.64 66.05 -17.87
C GLU A 686 -8.42 66.93 -18.87
N GLN A 687 -8.84 66.36 -20.00
CA GLN A 687 -9.69 67.06 -20.98
C GLN A 687 -11.03 67.48 -20.39
N LEU A 688 -11.68 66.62 -19.61
CA LEU A 688 -12.93 66.96 -18.92
C LEU A 688 -12.72 68.07 -17.88
N MET A 689 -11.60 68.06 -17.16
CA MET A 689 -11.26 69.12 -16.22
C MET A 689 -11.03 70.45 -16.94
N GLN A 690 -10.30 70.45 -18.05
CA GLN A 690 -10.09 71.66 -18.86
C GLN A 690 -11.39 72.19 -19.46
N ARG A 691 -12.28 71.31 -19.94
CA ARG A 691 -13.63 71.69 -20.37
C ARG A 691 -14.46 72.26 -19.22
N GLY A 692 -14.34 71.69 -18.03
CA GLY A 692 -14.93 72.24 -16.80
C GLY A 692 -14.45 73.66 -16.53
N ASN A 693 -13.13 73.88 -16.53
CA ASN A 693 -12.53 75.21 -16.34
C ASN A 693 -13.00 76.22 -17.38
N TYR A 694 -13.13 75.80 -18.65
CA TYR A 694 -13.68 76.65 -19.71
C TYR A 694 -15.15 77.01 -19.46
N LEU A 695 -15.97 76.04 -19.05
CA LEU A 695 -17.38 76.29 -18.72
C LEU A 695 -17.51 77.20 -17.50
N ASP A 696 -16.66 77.06 -16.50
CA ASP A 696 -16.62 77.94 -15.33
C ASP A 696 -16.25 79.38 -15.72
N LEU A 697 -15.25 79.55 -16.59
CA LEU A 697 -14.92 80.87 -17.16
C LEU A 697 -16.09 81.47 -17.94
N ARG A 698 -16.82 80.64 -18.72
CA ARG A 698 -18.02 81.07 -19.45
C ARG A 698 -19.16 81.42 -18.50
N LEU A 699 -19.34 80.70 -17.40
CA LEU A 699 -20.32 81.02 -16.36
C LEU A 699 -20.01 82.36 -15.69
N VAL A 700 -18.75 82.62 -15.35
CA VAL A 700 -18.33 83.94 -14.82
C VAL A 700 -18.57 85.05 -15.85
N ALA A 701 -18.33 84.80 -17.14
CA ALA A 701 -18.66 85.74 -18.20
C ALA A 701 -20.17 85.98 -18.31
N LEU A 702 -20.99 84.92 -18.24
CA LEU A 702 -22.44 85.03 -18.21
C LEU A 702 -22.93 85.77 -16.96
N ASP A 703 -22.32 85.59 -15.80
CA ASP A 703 -22.65 86.34 -14.59
C ASP A 703 -22.38 87.85 -14.78
N ARG A 704 -21.29 88.21 -15.46
CA ARG A 704 -21.01 89.61 -15.86
C ARG A 704 -22.02 90.13 -16.88
N GLU A 705 -22.41 89.31 -17.85
CA GLU A 705 -23.48 89.64 -18.81
C GLU A 705 -24.82 89.84 -18.07
N THR A 706 -25.16 89.00 -17.08
CA THR A 706 -26.40 89.16 -16.31
C THR A 706 -26.35 90.34 -15.34
N SER A 707 -25.20 90.68 -14.78
CA SER A 707 -25.05 91.86 -13.92
C SER A 707 -25.10 93.15 -14.74
N THR A 708 -24.49 93.17 -15.93
CA THR A 708 -24.64 94.29 -16.89
C THR A 708 -26.08 94.43 -17.39
N LEU A 709 -26.77 93.32 -17.71
CA LEU A 709 -28.20 93.33 -18.05
C LEU A 709 -29.06 93.86 -16.89
N ARG A 710 -28.78 93.46 -15.64
CA ARG A 710 -29.45 94.00 -14.45
C ARG A 710 -29.21 95.49 -14.28
N HIS A 711 -27.96 95.95 -14.42
CA HIS A 711 -27.64 97.38 -14.38
C HIS A 711 -28.31 98.19 -15.51
N MET A 712 -28.39 97.64 -16.72
CA MET A 712 -29.14 98.26 -17.82
C MET A 712 -30.64 98.32 -17.51
N LEU A 713 -31.22 97.29 -16.89
CA LEU A 713 -32.63 97.26 -16.51
C LEU A 713 -32.93 98.25 -15.38
N ASP A 714 -32.07 98.33 -14.37
CA ASP A 714 -32.16 99.32 -13.30
C ASP A 714 -31.95 100.74 -13.84
N GLY A 715 -31.05 100.93 -14.80
CA GLY A 715 -30.86 102.19 -15.54
C GLY A 715 -32.09 102.58 -16.37
N LEU A 716 -32.75 101.62 -17.04
CA LEU A 716 -34.01 101.83 -17.76
C LEU A 716 -35.17 102.13 -16.80
N ARG A 717 -35.22 101.50 -15.62
CA ARG A 717 -36.20 101.84 -14.57
C ARG A 717 -35.96 103.24 -14.01
N ALA A 718 -34.72 103.58 -13.68
CA ALA A 718 -34.36 104.90 -13.16
C ALA A 718 -34.62 106.03 -14.18
N SER A 719 -34.41 105.77 -15.47
CA SER A 719 -34.77 106.69 -16.55
C SER A 719 -36.28 106.77 -16.77
N SER A 720 -37.04 105.69 -16.60
CA SER A 720 -38.51 105.72 -16.62
C SER A 720 -39.15 106.38 -15.39
N SER A 721 -38.45 106.42 -14.25
CA SER A 721 -38.92 107.04 -13.00
C SER A 721 -38.54 108.52 -12.85
N SER A 722 -37.89 109.14 -13.84
CA SER A 722 -37.51 110.57 -13.80
C SER A 722 -38.42 111.49 -14.63
N THR A 723 -39.48 110.97 -15.26
CA THR A 723 -40.46 111.76 -16.03
C THR A 723 -41.91 111.66 -15.54
N SER A 724 -42.15 111.22 -14.30
CA SER A 724 -43.52 111.11 -13.78
C SER A 724 -43.60 111.39 -12.28
N ASP A 725 -43.23 112.61 -11.88
CA ASP A 725 -43.62 113.17 -10.58
C ASP A 725 -44.37 114.50 -10.80
N ALA A 726 -45.64 114.38 -11.22
CA ALA A 726 -46.66 115.40 -11.05
C ALA A 726 -48.07 114.78 -11.18
N ALA A 727 -48.92 115.08 -10.19
CA ALA A 727 -50.38 114.94 -10.15
C ALA A 727 -51.01 113.71 -9.45
N SER A 728 -51.42 114.01 -8.20
CA SER A 728 -52.75 113.79 -7.61
C SER A 728 -53.25 112.38 -7.25
N ARG A 729 -53.22 112.13 -5.93
CA ARG A 729 -54.39 112.01 -5.02
C ARG A 729 -55.69 111.33 -5.52
N ILE A 730 -56.06 110.29 -4.74
CA ILE A 730 -57.39 109.86 -4.26
C ILE A 730 -57.90 108.49 -4.77
N ASP A 731 -58.21 107.68 -3.75
CA ASP A 731 -59.09 106.52 -3.64
C ASP A 731 -58.83 105.20 -4.39
N GLY A 732 -58.97 104.12 -3.61
CA GLY A 732 -59.62 102.91 -4.08
C GLY A 732 -58.78 101.63 -4.03
N ALA A 733 -59.12 100.78 -3.06
CA ALA A 733 -59.19 99.33 -3.19
C ALA A 733 -57.90 98.51 -3.41
N ALA A 734 -57.59 97.72 -2.37
CA ALA A 734 -57.24 96.30 -2.44
C ALA A 734 -56.13 95.85 -3.42
N ALA A 735 -54.93 95.63 -2.88
CA ALA A 735 -54.03 94.58 -3.36
C ALA A 735 -52.97 94.24 -2.31
N SER A 736 -53.02 93.02 -1.76
CA SER A 736 -51.91 92.05 -1.64
C SER A 736 -52.47 90.87 -0.83
N LYS A 737 -52.53 89.62 -1.29
CA LYS A 737 -51.88 88.91 -2.40
C LYS A 737 -52.87 87.89 -2.96
N ALA A 738 -52.94 87.80 -4.28
CA ALA A 738 -53.41 86.59 -4.96
C ALA A 738 -52.48 85.42 -4.55
N VAL A 739 -52.94 84.23 -4.14
CA VAL A 739 -53.91 83.32 -4.79
C VAL A 739 -53.27 82.85 -6.12
N THR A 740 -52.98 81.56 -6.37
CA THR A 740 -53.75 80.31 -6.20
C THR A 740 -52.74 79.16 -6.45
N TYR A 741 -52.70 78.02 -5.73
CA TYR A 741 -53.66 76.88 -5.69
C TYR A 741 -54.05 76.36 -7.10
N PRO A 742 -54.59 75.13 -7.29
CA PRO A 742 -54.74 74.00 -6.38
C PRO A 742 -54.38 72.62 -6.98
N THR A 743 -54.26 71.66 -6.07
CA THR A 743 -54.57 70.23 -6.22
C THR A 743 -56.02 69.98 -6.63
N GLU A 744 -56.30 69.04 -7.54
CA GLU A 744 -57.20 67.88 -7.29
C GLU A 744 -57.46 66.99 -8.54
N LYS A 745 -57.11 65.70 -8.37
CA LYS A 745 -57.87 64.47 -8.68
C LYS A 745 -58.25 64.06 -10.12
N THR A 746 -58.39 62.73 -10.25
CA THR A 746 -59.14 61.89 -11.23
C THR A 746 -58.57 61.77 -12.64
N LYS A 747 -58.73 60.68 -13.39
CA LYS A 747 -58.89 59.21 -13.21
C LYS A 747 -58.86 58.67 -14.67
N GLN A 748 -58.51 57.40 -14.85
CA GLN A 748 -58.87 56.53 -16.00
C GLN A 748 -58.16 56.69 -17.37
N ARG A 749 -57.36 55.66 -17.70
CA ARG A 749 -57.66 54.55 -18.65
C ARG A 749 -57.92 54.86 -20.14
N GLY A 750 -57.15 54.20 -21.03
CA GLY A 750 -57.48 53.92 -22.44
C GLY A 750 -56.38 54.36 -23.41
N VAL A 751 -55.41 53.53 -23.83
CA VAL A 751 -55.42 52.50 -24.91
C VAL A 751 -55.20 53.09 -26.32
N MET A 752 -54.37 52.37 -27.11
CA MET A 752 -53.89 52.56 -28.51
C MET A 752 -52.60 53.41 -28.63
N ALA A 753 -51.40 52.87 -28.87
CA ALA A 753 -50.85 52.03 -29.95
C ALA A 753 -50.34 52.84 -31.17
N VAL A 754 -49.13 52.42 -31.61
CA VAL A 754 -48.51 52.52 -32.94
C VAL A 754 -47.36 53.53 -33.15
N GLU A 755 -46.16 52.91 -33.21
CA GLU A 755 -44.98 53.11 -34.09
C GLU A 755 -43.89 54.18 -33.88
N ASN A 756 -42.66 53.65 -33.77
CA ASN A 756 -41.36 54.05 -34.33
C ASN A 756 -40.77 55.43 -33.95
N GLU A 757 -39.47 55.62 -33.72
CA GLU A 757 -38.26 54.82 -33.94
C GLU A 757 -37.08 55.50 -33.19
N ASN A 758 -36.08 54.69 -32.82
CA ASN A 758 -34.65 55.02 -32.66
C ASN A 758 -34.09 55.78 -31.43
N ALA A 759 -32.91 55.27 -31.04
CA ALA A 759 -31.83 55.83 -30.21
C ALA A 759 -31.86 55.60 -28.68
N SER A 760 -31.31 54.44 -28.31
CA SER A 760 -30.44 54.10 -27.16
C SER A 760 -30.42 54.97 -25.88
N PRO A 761 -30.49 54.31 -24.71
CA PRO A 761 -29.67 54.66 -23.57
C PRO A 761 -28.80 53.49 -23.08
N VAL A 762 -27.51 53.77 -22.94
CA VAL A 762 -26.58 53.39 -21.85
C VAL A 762 -26.97 52.17 -20.98
N PRO A 763 -26.19 51.06 -20.99
CA PRO A 763 -26.34 50.01 -19.99
C PRO A 763 -25.48 50.34 -18.76
N THR A 764 -26.14 50.65 -17.64
CA THR A 764 -25.58 50.45 -16.30
C THR A 764 -25.46 48.96 -16.03
N ALA A 765 -24.24 48.49 -15.73
CA ALA A 765 -23.99 47.15 -15.27
C ALA A 765 -24.69 46.89 -13.92
N LYS A 766 -25.84 46.22 -13.96
CA LYS A 766 -26.38 45.42 -12.87
C LYS A 766 -26.38 43.96 -13.31
N SER A 767 -25.31 43.26 -12.94
CA SER A 767 -25.24 41.80 -12.98
C SER A 767 -26.06 41.23 -11.82
N SER A 768 -27.37 41.12 -12.02
CA SER A 768 -28.22 40.21 -11.24
C SER A 768 -28.66 39.10 -12.18
N CYS A 769 -28.00 37.95 -12.10
CA CYS A 769 -28.45 36.73 -12.77
C CYS A 769 -29.87 36.39 -12.33
N SER A 770 -30.77 36.24 -13.30
CA SER A 770 -32.13 35.74 -13.08
C SER A 770 -32.09 34.21 -12.89
N PRO A 771 -32.87 33.64 -11.94
CA PRO A 771 -32.91 32.19 -11.71
C PRO A 771 -33.44 31.37 -12.90
N ALA A 772 -34.05 31.99 -13.91
CA ALA A 772 -34.50 31.31 -15.12
C ALA A 772 -33.33 30.86 -16.02
N THR A 773 -32.29 31.68 -16.16
CA THR A 773 -31.13 31.34 -17.02
C THR A 773 -30.22 30.30 -16.37
N MET A 774 -30.14 30.26 -15.03
CA MET A 774 -29.48 29.15 -14.31
C MET A 774 -30.20 27.82 -14.52
N LYS A 775 -31.54 27.81 -14.62
CA LYS A 775 -32.30 26.58 -14.85
C LYS A 775 -32.03 26.03 -16.25
N ASP A 776 -31.98 26.89 -17.26
CA ASP A 776 -31.69 26.48 -18.64
C ASP A 776 -30.22 26.05 -18.80
N GLU A 777 -29.27 26.70 -18.12
CA GLU A 777 -27.87 26.26 -18.08
C GLU A 777 -27.69 24.94 -17.32
N LEU A 778 -28.44 24.71 -16.23
CA LEU A 778 -28.43 23.45 -15.50
C LEU A 778 -29.09 22.30 -16.28
N VAL A 779 -30.18 22.57 -17.00
CA VAL A 779 -30.83 21.57 -17.86
C VAL A 779 -29.93 21.23 -19.05
N ASN A 780 -29.29 22.22 -19.68
CA ASN A 780 -28.31 21.97 -20.74
C ASN A 780 -27.06 21.24 -20.23
N SER A 781 -26.61 21.55 -19.01
CA SER A 781 -25.53 20.80 -18.34
C SER A 781 -25.96 19.36 -18.05
N ALA A 782 -27.19 19.13 -17.59
CA ALA A 782 -27.72 17.80 -17.33
C ALA A 782 -27.86 16.96 -18.62
N LEU A 783 -28.39 17.54 -19.70
CA LEU A 783 -28.50 16.87 -21.01
C LEU A 783 -27.11 16.56 -21.61
N SER A 784 -26.14 17.47 -21.46
CA SER A 784 -24.76 17.20 -21.89
C SER A 784 -24.10 16.07 -21.09
N LYS A 785 -24.40 15.97 -19.79
CA LYS A 785 -23.96 14.85 -18.94
C LYS A 785 -24.65 13.55 -19.32
N GLU A 786 -25.95 13.56 -19.58
CA GLU A 786 -26.67 12.36 -20.06
C GLU A 786 -26.15 11.85 -21.40
N HIS A 787 -25.79 12.73 -22.33
CA HIS A 787 -25.12 12.33 -23.57
C HIS A 787 -23.73 11.77 -23.33
N TYR A 788 -22.98 12.31 -22.37
CA TYR A 788 -21.70 11.75 -21.98
C TYR A 788 -21.85 10.35 -21.39
N TRP A 789 -22.79 10.16 -20.46
CA TRP A 789 -23.06 8.85 -19.85
C TRP A 789 -23.54 7.81 -20.86
N LYS A 790 -24.35 8.20 -21.86
CA LYS A 790 -24.74 7.30 -22.94
C LYS A 790 -23.56 6.89 -23.81
N MET A 791 -22.69 7.83 -24.17
CA MET A 791 -21.49 7.54 -24.95
C MET A 791 -20.49 6.66 -24.18
N GLU A 792 -20.37 6.87 -22.88
CA GLU A 792 -19.53 6.03 -22.00
C GLU A 792 -20.11 4.62 -21.83
N LEU A 793 -21.44 4.48 -21.74
CA LEU A 793 -22.11 3.18 -21.75
C LEU A 793 -21.95 2.46 -23.09
N ASP A 794 -22.09 3.15 -24.21
CA ASP A 794 -21.91 2.55 -25.55
C ASP A 794 -20.45 2.07 -25.75
N LEU A 795 -19.47 2.83 -25.26
CA LEU A 795 -18.05 2.44 -25.29
C LEU A 795 -17.75 1.25 -24.37
N LEU A 796 -18.38 1.19 -23.20
CA LEU A 796 -18.26 0.04 -22.29
C LEU A 796 -18.90 -1.22 -22.89
N ASP A 797 -20.05 -1.08 -23.54
CA ASP A 797 -20.71 -2.19 -24.24
C ASP A 797 -19.85 -2.68 -25.43
N GLU A 798 -19.20 -1.77 -26.17
CA GLU A 798 -18.27 -2.11 -27.25
C GLU A 798 -17.00 -2.82 -26.74
N ALA A 799 -16.45 -2.37 -25.60
CA ALA A 799 -15.32 -3.02 -24.96
C ALA A 799 -15.67 -4.42 -24.42
N VAL A 800 -16.86 -4.59 -23.84
CA VAL A 800 -17.36 -5.90 -23.40
C VAL A 800 -17.60 -6.82 -24.60
N ALA A 801 -18.13 -6.31 -25.71
CA ALA A 801 -18.26 -7.07 -26.95
C ALA A 801 -16.90 -7.50 -27.53
N ALA A 802 -15.89 -6.62 -27.51
CA ALA A 802 -14.53 -6.95 -27.96
C ALA A 802 -13.88 -8.02 -27.07
N MET A 803 -13.98 -7.89 -25.74
CA MET A 803 -13.45 -8.87 -24.80
C MET A 803 -14.17 -10.23 -24.90
N THR A 804 -15.48 -10.24 -25.13
CA THR A 804 -16.22 -11.49 -25.34
C THR A 804 -15.81 -12.17 -26.64
N HIS A 805 -15.58 -11.41 -27.72
CA HIS A 805 -15.01 -11.94 -28.96
C HIS A 805 -13.59 -12.52 -28.79
N GLU A 806 -12.70 -11.86 -28.05
CA GLU A 806 -11.37 -12.42 -27.75
C GLU A 806 -11.46 -13.68 -26.87
N ARG A 807 -12.37 -13.69 -25.91
CA ARG A 807 -12.62 -14.88 -25.07
C ARG A 807 -13.13 -16.07 -25.89
N ASP A 808 -14.00 -15.83 -26.86
CA ASP A 808 -14.50 -16.91 -27.72
C ASP A 808 -13.44 -17.34 -28.76
N ARG A 809 -12.58 -16.44 -29.21
CA ARG A 809 -11.40 -16.77 -30.04
C ARG A 809 -10.37 -17.62 -29.29
N THR A 810 -10.08 -17.31 -28.03
CA THR A 810 -9.18 -18.14 -27.21
C THR A 810 -9.80 -19.48 -26.86
N ARG A 811 -11.12 -19.55 -26.65
CA ARG A 811 -11.85 -20.83 -26.47
C ARG A 811 -11.80 -21.72 -27.71
N THR A 812 -11.97 -21.15 -28.90
CA THR A 812 -11.88 -21.91 -30.15
C THR A 812 -10.45 -22.43 -30.38
N GLN A 813 -9.42 -21.60 -30.16
CA GLN A 813 -8.01 -22.04 -30.20
C GLN A 813 -7.68 -23.14 -29.18
N LEU A 814 -8.20 -23.03 -27.94
CA LEU A 814 -8.02 -24.09 -26.94
C LEU A 814 -8.72 -25.39 -27.33
N ASN A 815 -9.90 -25.31 -27.96
CA ASN A 815 -10.60 -26.50 -28.45
C ASN A 815 -9.88 -27.14 -29.64
N GLU A 816 -9.28 -26.35 -30.54
CA GLU A 816 -8.41 -26.83 -31.61
C GLU A 816 -7.17 -27.52 -31.03
N LEU A 817 -6.48 -26.92 -30.05
CA LEU A 817 -5.34 -27.56 -29.37
C LEU A 817 -5.73 -28.85 -28.63
N ARG A 818 -6.92 -28.90 -28.03
CA ARG A 818 -7.45 -30.14 -27.42
C ARG A 818 -7.76 -31.21 -28.46
N SER A 819 -8.24 -30.82 -29.65
CA SER A 819 -8.51 -31.75 -30.75
C SER A 819 -7.21 -32.33 -31.32
N THR A 820 -6.19 -31.49 -31.57
CA THR A 820 -4.87 -31.93 -32.03
C THR A 820 -4.16 -32.82 -31.00
N LEU A 821 -4.31 -32.52 -29.71
CA LEU A 821 -3.78 -33.37 -28.64
C LEU A 821 -4.49 -34.73 -28.58
N LYS A 822 -5.82 -34.78 -28.77
CA LYS A 822 -6.57 -36.04 -28.90
C LYS A 822 -6.13 -36.84 -30.13
N GLU A 823 -5.90 -36.19 -31.26
CA GLU A 823 -5.37 -36.82 -32.47
C GLU A 823 -3.98 -37.40 -32.23
N LEU A 824 -3.07 -36.65 -31.61
CA LEU A 824 -1.74 -37.14 -31.26
C LEU A 824 -1.80 -38.34 -30.31
N GLN A 825 -2.63 -38.29 -29.27
CA GLN A 825 -2.85 -39.44 -28.37
C GLN A 825 -3.40 -40.67 -29.11
N ASN A 826 -4.31 -40.47 -30.07
CA ASN A 826 -4.84 -41.56 -30.89
C ASN A 826 -3.77 -42.12 -31.84
N THR A 827 -2.92 -41.29 -32.43
CA THR A 827 -1.78 -41.77 -33.24
C THR A 827 -0.78 -42.55 -32.41
N GLU A 828 -0.53 -42.14 -31.16
CA GLU A 828 0.35 -42.86 -30.24
C GLU A 828 -0.25 -44.22 -29.84
N LYS A 829 -1.54 -44.27 -29.52
CA LYS A 829 -2.27 -45.53 -29.29
C LYS A 829 -2.21 -46.46 -30.50
N GLN A 830 -2.40 -45.93 -31.71
CA GLN A 830 -2.26 -46.69 -32.95
C GLN A 830 -0.82 -47.21 -33.15
N ARG A 831 0.21 -46.41 -32.84
CA ARG A 831 1.62 -46.87 -32.87
C ARG A 831 1.88 -47.99 -31.87
N ARG A 832 1.38 -47.88 -30.63
CA ARG A 832 1.49 -48.94 -29.62
C ARG A 832 0.80 -50.23 -30.08
N MET A 833 -0.40 -50.13 -30.65
CA MET A 833 -1.10 -51.28 -31.23
C MET A 833 -0.35 -51.90 -32.42
N ARG A 834 0.28 -51.10 -33.29
CA ARG A 834 1.12 -51.62 -34.39
C ARG A 834 2.36 -52.34 -33.85
N LEU A 835 3.03 -51.79 -32.84
CA LEU A 835 4.17 -52.42 -32.18
C LEU A 835 3.78 -53.73 -31.49
N GLN A 836 2.62 -53.77 -30.85
CA GLN A 836 2.10 -54.99 -30.23
C GLN A 836 1.77 -56.06 -31.28
N LYS A 837 1.12 -55.69 -32.39
CA LYS A 837 0.91 -56.61 -33.53
C LYS A 837 2.22 -57.12 -34.12
N LEU A 838 3.25 -56.29 -34.21
CA LEU A 838 4.58 -56.72 -34.67
C LEU A 838 5.23 -57.69 -33.69
N ARG A 839 5.10 -57.50 -32.38
CA ARG A 839 5.57 -58.46 -31.37
C ARG A 839 4.82 -59.78 -31.47
N GLU A 840 3.49 -59.76 -31.59
CA GLU A 840 2.69 -60.97 -31.75
C GLU A 840 3.03 -61.72 -33.05
N LEU A 841 3.26 -61.01 -34.15
CA LEU A 841 3.71 -61.61 -35.41
C LEU A 841 5.11 -62.21 -35.28
N TRP A 842 6.02 -61.53 -34.58
CA TRP A 842 7.36 -62.04 -34.32
C TRP A 842 7.32 -63.31 -33.46
N GLU A 843 6.55 -63.32 -32.38
CA GLU A 843 6.33 -64.49 -31.52
C GLU A 843 5.67 -65.65 -32.27
N ARG A 844 4.71 -65.37 -33.17
CA ARG A 844 4.12 -66.39 -34.05
C ARG A 844 5.13 -66.92 -35.05
N SER A 845 5.99 -66.07 -35.61
CA SER A 845 7.07 -66.50 -36.50
C SER A 845 8.07 -67.41 -35.76
N GLN A 846 8.43 -67.06 -34.53
CA GLN A 846 9.35 -67.83 -33.69
C GLN A 846 8.73 -69.19 -33.29
N LYS A 847 7.44 -69.22 -32.96
CA LYS A 847 6.69 -70.46 -32.72
C LYS A 847 6.60 -71.32 -34.00
N SER A 848 6.41 -70.71 -35.17
CA SER A 848 6.39 -71.43 -36.45
C SER A 848 7.76 -71.97 -36.87
N ALA A 849 8.84 -71.22 -36.60
CA ALA A 849 10.22 -71.65 -36.85
C ALA A 849 10.62 -72.80 -35.93
N ASN A 850 10.23 -72.75 -34.65
CA ASN A 850 10.42 -73.84 -33.71
C ASN A 850 9.59 -75.09 -34.08
N ALA A 851 8.38 -74.92 -34.63
CA ALA A 851 7.56 -76.03 -35.12
C ALA A 851 8.09 -76.65 -36.43
N ALA A 852 8.67 -75.85 -37.32
CA ALA A 852 9.33 -76.33 -38.54
C ALA A 852 10.64 -77.07 -38.24
N ALA A 853 11.43 -76.59 -37.27
CA ALA A 853 12.63 -77.28 -36.78
C ALA A 853 12.31 -78.66 -36.16
N MET A 854 11.13 -78.80 -35.54
CA MET A 854 10.66 -80.09 -35.00
C MET A 854 10.07 -81.04 -36.06
N LYS A 855 9.75 -80.56 -37.27
CA LYS A 855 9.25 -81.40 -38.40
C LYS A 855 10.33 -81.84 -39.39
N GLY A 856 11.54 -81.28 -39.32
CA GLY A 856 12.71 -81.69 -40.13
C GLY A 856 13.52 -82.86 -39.53
N ILE A 857 13.07 -83.41 -38.41
CA ILE A 857 13.64 -84.60 -37.76
C ILE A 857 12.58 -85.70 -37.82
N ARG A 858 12.41 -86.28 -39.01
CA ARG A 858 11.84 -87.61 -39.23
C ARG A 858 12.55 -88.26 -40.39
#